data_AF-A0A3D4IQY6-F1
#
_entry.id   AF-A0A3D4IQY6-F1
#
_cell.length_a   1.000
_cell.length_b   1.000
_cell.length_c   1.000
_cell.angle_alpha   90.00
_cell.angle_beta   90.00
_cell.angle_gamma   90.00
#
_symmetry.space_group_name_H-M   'P 1'
#
loop_
_entity.id
_entity.type
_entity.pdbx_description
1 polymer ?
#
loop_
_entity_poly.entity_id
_entity_poly.type
_entity_poly.pdbx_seq_one_letter_code
_entity_poly.pdbx_strand_id
1 'polypeptide(L)'
;GSDKSVAQIGFSIYQNSYKGLGYTLDASFGFTKSIGGLNANLGVGLSLDNNEGIGVSPSISLAGEMGQFGLNAPYNSKDGLTSISLTHGFNVKHDKRTDENSGEPLDISNGNSSASISLAGSSYTPQVSMPMNTISISAQLKFGGAWFGVFGSPYLTGYHTKQYLTTDKKRVTNKAYGYLNYQHAQTPYEPTAMLDFNREKDGMVSKETPNLGIPSLTYDIYSVTGQGISMMYRPMRTDYGTIYDPATTSGSTAASFGVDVGIPSHVGVNLTVNHANSFSGKWTDADNQLATKAKFQGYAANANYEPWLFKVHAESVSTTKARHDSIGGDRPVRIKLTGDKKNPIAGATLEPRSGASLPVPNNADLINRSRYPRNQLVTPIKNGELLSASGTELISLFKVKYIDSTGTLKPFNRSNALDFPRHHFAGYTALTGDGLRYVYGLPAYNLLHEEVQFSVPHQSNPNTTRVVTGTGGAGDPSYSHANTDKYLKRTEISRYAHSYLLTAIVGPDYVDLTNDGVTPDDLGYWVKFTYKKTTDDYKWRDPFRQAHLQEGWRHDYRDDKGAFTYGKKQLFYLTRAETKSHIAEFEMSERSDARGVLSKLQDTNGLGKNVFALQQIKLFTRSGGSLQPIKTTRFEYDNSLCLGIDNGTGGQGKLTLKKVWFEYGGSQRGALNPYEFTYHSSNPNYDILTYDRWGNYRPFPENKPRYNVDFPYVNQDPLNKIDLDAEVASWSLTEIKLPSGGTIKVDYESDDYAYVQNKEAMQMTAIVNPYQNSQSITAAPFLLDQNNYKIRFKLEQPIEGTLTPPQQKTEVLKYIDTQSWQLYLKLKINLRKAGEAYYEFINGYADINKTGAMGLETDASGKYAYGYFHLAPDKKKHPFSMRAWQHLRTNQPDLANIGKQLDPAESTGDKIKQIKGLGGLGAQIRQMFEGFYNYCDNKNWGKQIDPTQSWIRLKSPDLVKYGGGLRVKQITMTDAWSHDNRGSYGQYYEYTTVVGGKTISS
;
A
#
# COMPACT_ATOMS: atom_id res chain seq x y z
N GLY A 1 42.23 -40.49 30.96
CA GLY A 1 41.42 -39.33 30.55
C GLY A 1 42.35 -38.15 30.42
N SER A 2 42.34 -37.47 29.27
CA SER A 2 43.07 -36.21 29.10
C SER A 2 42.08 -35.07 29.25
N ASP A 3 42.21 -34.29 30.32
CA ASP A 3 41.48 -33.03 30.48
C ASP A 3 42.14 -32.01 29.54
N LYS A 4 41.33 -31.31 28.73
CA LYS A 4 41.82 -30.37 27.71
C LYS A 4 41.15 -29.02 27.85
N SER A 5 41.97 -27.98 28.03
CA SER A 5 41.56 -26.58 27.93
C SER A 5 41.95 -26.06 26.55
N VAL A 6 40.98 -25.52 25.80
CA VAL A 6 41.17 -25.00 24.44
C VAL A 6 40.77 -23.53 24.43
N ALA A 7 41.69 -22.68 23.96
CA ALA A 7 41.41 -21.27 23.72
C ALA A 7 41.63 -20.97 22.24
N GLN A 8 40.64 -20.40 21.57
CA GLN A 8 40.71 -20.05 20.15
C GLN A 8 40.47 -18.56 19.99
N ILE A 9 41.26 -17.92 19.13
CA ILE A 9 41.01 -16.55 18.69
C ILE A 9 40.94 -16.61 17.17
N GLY A 10 39.81 -16.20 16.63
CA GLY A 10 39.50 -16.18 15.22
C GLY A 10 39.45 -14.77 14.68
N PHE A 11 39.92 -14.60 13.45
CA PHE A 11 39.63 -13.41 12.67
C PHE A 11 38.97 -13.84 11.37
N SER A 12 37.82 -13.25 11.06
CA SER A 12 37.04 -13.55 9.89
C SER A 12 36.87 -12.30 9.04
N ILE A 13 37.13 -12.39 7.74
CA ILE A 13 36.80 -11.32 6.77
C ILE A 13 35.70 -11.87 5.87
N TYR A 14 34.70 -11.04 5.57
CA TYR A 14 33.65 -11.43 4.65
C TYR A 14 33.23 -10.35 3.68
N GLN A 15 32.63 -10.80 2.58
CA GLN A 15 31.99 -9.92 1.61
C GLN A 15 30.57 -10.44 1.35
N ASN A 16 29.59 -9.57 1.56
CA ASN A 16 28.19 -9.80 1.23
C ASN A 16 27.80 -8.90 0.04
N SER A 17 27.08 -9.44 -0.94
CA SER A 17 26.58 -8.67 -2.09
C SER A 17 25.64 -7.51 -1.72
N TYR A 18 25.01 -7.56 -0.54
CA TYR A 18 24.08 -6.53 -0.04
C TYR A 18 24.74 -5.56 0.95
N LYS A 19 25.48 -6.09 1.95
CA LYS A 19 26.10 -5.27 3.03
C LYS A 19 27.57 -4.90 2.78
N GLY A 20 28.19 -5.39 1.70
CA GLY A 20 29.58 -5.09 1.37
C GLY A 20 30.60 -5.89 2.18
N LEU A 21 31.79 -5.33 2.35
CA LEU A 21 32.90 -5.93 3.10
C LEU A 21 32.69 -5.76 4.61
N GLY A 22 32.88 -6.83 5.37
CA GLY A 22 32.82 -6.85 6.82
C GLY A 22 33.92 -7.71 7.43
N TYR A 23 34.00 -7.64 8.76
CA TYR A 23 34.93 -8.47 9.52
C TYR A 23 34.34 -8.85 10.87
N THR A 24 34.75 -10.01 11.35
CA THR A 24 34.38 -10.57 12.65
C THR A 24 35.64 -10.93 13.43
N LEU A 25 35.69 -10.60 14.71
CA LEU A 25 36.71 -11.04 15.65
C LEU A 25 36.07 -12.02 16.62
N ASP A 26 36.54 -13.26 16.63
CA ASP A 26 36.01 -14.33 17.47
C ASP A 26 37.01 -14.69 18.56
N ALA A 27 36.54 -15.03 19.76
CA ALA A 27 37.35 -15.60 20.81
C ALA A 27 36.52 -16.65 21.55
N SER A 28 36.96 -17.90 21.61
CA SER A 28 36.28 -18.95 22.36
C SER A 28 37.20 -19.59 23.40
N PHE A 29 36.62 -19.95 24.53
CA PHE A 29 37.29 -20.68 25.60
C PHE A 29 36.47 -21.93 25.93
N GLY A 30 37.08 -23.09 25.87
CA GLY A 30 36.44 -24.39 26.11
C GLY A 30 37.25 -25.25 27.06
N PHE A 31 36.57 -25.93 27.98
CA PHE A 31 37.14 -26.91 28.90
C PHE A 31 36.45 -28.25 28.67
N THR A 32 37.23 -29.28 28.37
CA THR A 32 36.75 -30.66 28.12
C THR A 32 37.30 -31.60 29.18
N LYS A 33 36.43 -32.32 29.88
CA LYS A 33 36.77 -33.34 30.87
C LYS A 33 36.31 -34.71 30.37
N SER A 34 37.22 -35.68 30.32
CA SER A 34 36.96 -37.00 29.72
C SER A 34 37.05 -38.12 30.78
N ILE A 35 35.91 -38.75 31.08
CA ILE A 35 35.77 -39.81 32.10
C ILE A 35 35.12 -41.04 31.47
N GLY A 36 35.87 -42.14 31.31
CA GLY A 36 35.31 -43.45 30.94
C GLY A 36 34.53 -43.50 29.62
N GLY A 37 35.02 -42.83 28.55
CA GLY A 37 34.34 -42.79 27.25
C GLY A 37 33.26 -41.69 27.13
N LEU A 38 33.06 -40.90 28.20
CA LEU A 38 32.15 -39.77 28.27
C LEU A 38 32.94 -38.45 28.32
N ASN A 39 32.63 -37.50 27.43
CA ASN A 39 33.28 -36.19 27.30
C ASN A 39 32.32 -35.08 27.73
N ALA A 40 32.60 -34.40 28.84
CA ALA A 40 31.89 -33.20 29.26
C ALA A 40 32.63 -31.95 28.77
N ASN A 41 31.99 -31.14 27.92
CA ASN A 41 32.54 -29.90 27.40
C ASN A 41 31.79 -28.70 28.00
N LEU A 42 32.51 -27.72 28.54
CA LEU A 42 32.00 -26.40 28.89
C LEU A 42 32.68 -25.39 27.97
N GLY A 43 31.94 -24.51 27.31
CA GLY A 43 32.49 -23.54 26.37
C GLY A 43 31.82 -22.18 26.46
N VAL A 44 32.57 -21.11 26.21
CA VAL A 44 32.07 -19.75 26.01
C VAL A 44 32.70 -19.20 24.74
N GLY A 45 31.88 -18.93 23.73
CA GLY A 45 32.29 -18.19 22.53
C GLY A 45 31.97 -16.70 22.67
N LEU A 46 32.84 -15.83 22.18
CA LEU A 46 32.66 -14.40 21.99
C LEU A 46 32.86 -14.11 20.50
N SER A 47 32.02 -13.29 19.90
CA SER A 47 32.20 -12.78 18.53
C SER A 47 31.96 -11.27 18.52
N LEU A 48 32.68 -10.53 17.69
CA LEU A 48 32.51 -9.10 17.44
C LEU A 48 32.44 -8.90 15.94
N ASP A 49 31.25 -8.62 15.43
CA ASP A 49 30.99 -8.37 14.02
C ASP A 49 30.73 -6.88 13.76
N ASN A 50 31.31 -6.33 12.69
CA ASN A 50 31.15 -4.92 12.36
C ASN A 50 29.72 -4.56 11.88
N ASN A 51 28.93 -5.53 11.42
CA ASN A 51 27.54 -5.35 10.97
C ASN A 51 26.51 -5.95 11.96
N GLU A 52 26.83 -7.06 12.62
CA GLU A 52 25.91 -7.81 13.50
C GLU A 52 26.14 -7.57 15.00
N GLY A 53 27.21 -6.87 15.37
CA GLY A 53 27.52 -6.55 16.77
C GLY A 53 28.23 -7.69 17.51
N ILE A 54 28.16 -7.70 18.84
CA ILE A 54 28.89 -8.67 19.70
C ILE A 54 27.99 -9.85 20.05
N GLY A 55 28.45 -11.08 19.82
CA GLY A 55 27.84 -12.32 20.29
C GLY A 55 28.58 -12.94 21.47
N VAL A 56 27.84 -13.60 22.37
CA VAL A 56 28.36 -14.48 23.43
C VAL A 56 27.57 -15.77 23.43
N SER A 57 28.22 -16.92 23.38
CA SER A 57 27.58 -18.23 23.31
C SER A 57 28.14 -19.18 24.36
N PRO A 58 27.60 -19.17 25.59
CA PRO A 58 27.86 -20.24 26.55
C PRO A 58 27.24 -21.54 26.03
N SER A 59 27.99 -22.62 26.18
CA SER A 59 27.59 -23.97 25.84
C SER A 59 28.08 -24.95 26.90
N ILE A 60 27.28 -25.97 27.18
CA ILE A 60 27.68 -27.14 27.95
C ILE A 60 27.21 -28.37 27.18
N SER A 61 28.07 -29.37 26.98
CA SER A 61 27.68 -30.60 26.29
C SER A 61 28.32 -31.83 26.93
N LEU A 62 27.69 -32.97 26.77
CA LEU A 62 28.09 -34.28 27.25
C LEU A 62 28.04 -35.23 26.05
N ALA A 63 29.17 -35.79 25.63
CA ALA A 63 29.28 -36.64 24.44
C ALA A 63 29.90 -37.99 24.79
N GLY A 64 29.22 -39.10 24.50
CA GLY A 64 29.75 -40.47 24.65
C GLY A 64 29.64 -41.26 23.35
N GLU A 65 30.10 -42.51 23.35
CA GLU A 65 30.11 -43.37 22.15
C GLU A 65 28.71 -43.61 21.54
N MET A 66 27.67 -43.61 22.38
CA MET A 66 26.28 -43.85 21.94
C MET A 66 25.51 -42.56 21.60
N GLY A 67 26.06 -41.36 21.86
CA GLY A 67 25.35 -40.11 21.58
C GLY A 67 25.89 -38.86 22.29
N GLN A 68 25.39 -37.70 21.90
CA GLN A 68 25.72 -36.38 22.42
C GLN A 68 24.48 -35.71 23.01
N PHE A 69 24.65 -34.98 24.11
CA PHE A 69 23.68 -34.10 24.73
C PHE A 69 24.30 -32.71 24.87
N GLY A 70 23.58 -31.62 24.60
CA GLY A 70 24.14 -30.28 24.67
C GLY A 70 23.10 -29.23 25.05
N LEU A 71 23.51 -28.21 25.79
CA LEU A 71 22.74 -27.01 26.10
C LEU A 71 23.53 -25.79 25.60
N ASN A 72 22.89 -24.92 24.83
CA ASN A 72 23.49 -23.68 24.33
C ASN A 72 22.52 -22.51 24.49
N ALA A 73 23.03 -21.35 24.90
CA ALA A 73 22.24 -20.15 25.15
C ALA A 73 22.91 -18.89 24.57
N PRO A 74 22.87 -18.67 23.24
CA PRO A 74 23.57 -17.56 22.61
C PRO A 74 22.89 -16.22 22.92
N TYR A 75 23.70 -15.21 23.17
CA TYR A 75 23.32 -13.81 23.40
C TYR A 75 24.01 -12.93 22.36
N ASN A 76 23.27 -12.06 21.67
CA ASN A 76 23.82 -11.06 20.75
C ASN A 76 23.52 -9.65 21.27
N SER A 77 24.42 -8.69 21.05
CA SER A 77 24.30 -7.34 21.58
C SER A 77 23.13 -6.56 20.99
N LYS A 78 22.72 -6.87 19.76
CA LYS A 78 21.56 -6.28 19.06
C LYS A 78 20.28 -7.10 19.31
N ASP A 79 20.38 -8.44 19.35
CA ASP A 79 19.22 -9.33 19.42
C ASP A 79 18.91 -9.92 20.81
N GLY A 80 19.77 -9.71 21.80
CA GLY A 80 19.63 -10.28 23.15
C GLY A 80 19.86 -11.78 23.18
N LEU A 81 19.30 -12.48 24.19
CA LEU A 81 19.34 -13.94 24.28
C LEU A 81 18.49 -14.55 23.16
N THR A 82 19.13 -15.18 22.18
CA THR A 82 18.46 -15.56 20.92
C THR A 82 17.72 -16.89 21.04
N SER A 83 18.27 -17.86 21.76
CA SER A 83 17.62 -19.15 21.98
C SER A 83 18.17 -19.85 23.22
N ILE A 84 17.43 -20.84 23.72
CA ILE A 84 17.98 -21.90 24.58
C ILE A 84 17.75 -23.20 23.83
N SER A 85 18.82 -23.87 23.43
CA SER A 85 18.74 -25.12 22.67
C SER A 85 19.27 -26.28 23.50
N LEU A 86 18.50 -27.37 23.50
CA LEU A 86 18.88 -28.67 24.01
C LEU A 86 19.08 -29.61 22.81
N THR A 87 20.30 -30.03 22.54
CA THR A 87 20.64 -30.95 21.46
C THR A 87 20.82 -32.37 22.01
N HIS A 88 20.25 -33.36 21.32
CA HIS A 88 20.45 -34.77 21.61
C HIS A 88 20.64 -35.59 20.32
N GLY A 89 21.85 -36.07 20.07
CA GLY A 89 22.19 -36.92 18.92
C GLY A 89 22.58 -38.32 19.39
N PHE A 90 22.20 -39.36 18.63
CA PHE A 90 22.68 -40.73 18.84
C PHE A 90 23.61 -41.12 17.70
N ASN A 91 24.69 -41.85 18.00
CA ASN A 91 25.61 -42.36 16.99
C ASN A 91 25.51 -43.89 16.97
N VAL A 92 24.99 -44.46 15.87
CA VAL A 92 25.02 -45.91 15.61
C VAL A 92 26.09 -46.17 14.56
N LYS A 93 27.08 -47.02 14.86
CA LYS A 93 28.06 -47.46 13.87
C LYS A 93 27.44 -48.53 12.97
N HIS A 94 27.55 -48.31 11.65
CA HIS A 94 27.18 -49.25 10.60
C HIS A 94 27.98 -50.55 10.69
N ASP A 95 27.31 -51.69 10.56
CA ASP A 95 27.88 -52.87 9.92
C ASP A 95 27.06 -53.16 8.67
N LYS A 96 27.71 -53.24 7.51
CA LYS A 96 27.04 -53.60 6.26
C LYS A 96 26.61 -55.07 6.35
N ARG A 97 25.32 -55.33 6.54
CA ARG A 97 24.74 -56.64 6.22
C ARG A 97 23.88 -56.50 4.99
N THR A 98 24.27 -57.22 3.94
CA THR A 98 23.42 -57.54 2.79
C THR A 98 22.29 -58.43 3.28
N ASP A 99 21.05 -58.03 3.00
CA ASP A 99 19.89 -58.90 3.10
C ASP A 99 19.95 -59.90 1.94
N GLU A 100 20.06 -61.19 2.23
CA GLU A 100 20.31 -62.24 1.22
C GLU A 100 19.17 -62.39 0.18
N ASN A 101 18.00 -61.77 0.42
CA ASN A 101 16.82 -61.97 -0.41
C ASN A 101 16.38 -60.77 -1.28
N SER A 102 16.98 -59.58 -1.15
CA SER A 102 16.52 -58.41 -1.93
C SER A 102 17.61 -57.61 -2.63
N GLY A 103 18.89 -57.77 -2.29
CA GLY A 103 20.00 -57.08 -2.97
C GLY A 103 20.01 -55.54 -2.88
N GLU A 104 19.01 -54.95 -2.23
CA GLU A 104 18.90 -53.50 -2.01
C GLU A 104 19.44 -53.13 -0.62
N PRO A 105 20.28 -52.10 -0.50
CA PRO A 105 20.73 -51.62 0.80
C PRO A 105 19.54 -51.01 1.58
N LEU A 106 19.29 -51.51 2.79
CA LEU A 106 18.37 -50.90 3.75
C LEU A 106 18.98 -49.58 4.27
N ASP A 107 18.52 -48.45 3.74
CA ASP A 107 18.91 -47.11 4.21
C ASP A 107 18.09 -46.71 5.45
N ILE A 108 18.73 -46.69 6.61
CA ILE A 108 18.20 -46.08 7.84
C ILE A 108 18.87 -44.71 8.01
N SER A 109 18.07 -43.64 7.94
CA SER A 109 18.57 -42.28 8.10
C SER A 109 18.86 -41.93 9.56
N ASN A 110 19.98 -41.23 9.78
CA ASN A 110 20.45 -40.79 11.08
C ASN A 110 19.62 -39.59 11.57
N GLY A 111 19.03 -39.68 12.77
CA GLY A 111 18.17 -38.63 13.33
C GLY A 111 18.81 -37.91 14.51
N ASN A 112 19.25 -36.66 14.32
CA ASN A 112 19.55 -35.76 15.43
C ASN A 112 18.25 -35.11 15.92
N SER A 113 17.94 -35.23 17.21
CA SER A 113 16.79 -34.56 17.83
C SER A 113 17.28 -33.33 18.60
N SER A 114 16.68 -32.16 18.35
CA SER A 114 16.97 -30.97 19.14
C SER A 114 15.66 -30.32 19.58
N ALA A 115 15.62 -29.90 20.84
CA ALA A 115 14.55 -29.10 21.41
C ALA A 115 15.10 -27.71 21.68
N SER A 116 14.75 -26.75 20.82
CA SER A 116 15.10 -25.34 21.01
C SER A 116 13.86 -24.54 21.38
N ILE A 117 14.02 -23.65 22.35
CA ILE A 117 13.08 -22.57 22.62
C ILE A 117 13.75 -21.32 22.05
N SER A 118 13.25 -20.84 20.91
CA SER A 118 13.64 -19.53 20.40
C SER A 118 13.09 -18.47 21.34
N LEU A 119 13.96 -17.58 21.81
CA LEU A 119 13.62 -16.47 22.70
C LEU A 119 13.75 -15.12 21.99
N ALA A 120 14.52 -15.07 20.89
CA ALA A 120 14.40 -14.03 19.90
C ALA A 120 13.18 -14.33 19.01
N GLY A 121 12.14 -13.49 19.12
CA GLY A 121 11.20 -13.33 18.03
C GLY A 121 11.90 -12.52 16.94
N SER A 122 12.10 -13.09 15.76
CA SER A 122 12.48 -12.28 14.60
C SER A 122 11.43 -11.19 14.43
N SER A 123 11.82 -9.92 14.52
CA SER A 123 10.88 -8.80 14.29
C SER A 123 10.54 -8.62 12.82
N TYR A 124 11.17 -9.41 11.93
CA TYR A 124 10.89 -9.43 10.51
C TYR A 124 10.42 -10.82 10.09
N THR A 125 9.43 -10.83 9.21
CA THR A 125 8.92 -12.04 8.55
C THR A 125 9.76 -12.25 7.30
N PRO A 126 10.48 -13.37 7.15
CA PRO A 126 11.02 -13.72 5.84
C PRO A 126 9.86 -14.15 4.95
N GLN A 127 9.12 -13.19 4.39
CA GLN A 127 8.32 -13.44 3.20
C GLN A 127 9.29 -13.41 2.01
N VAL A 128 9.45 -14.55 1.35
CA VAL A 128 10.15 -14.59 0.07
C VAL A 128 9.20 -14.00 -0.98
N SER A 129 9.14 -12.67 -1.04
CA SER A 129 8.35 -11.96 -2.06
C SER A 129 9.06 -11.99 -3.42
N MET A 130 10.39 -12.08 -3.41
CA MET A 130 11.23 -12.27 -4.59
C MET A 130 12.16 -13.47 -4.36
N PRO A 131 12.05 -14.55 -5.16
CA PRO A 131 12.91 -15.72 -5.01
C PRO A 131 14.38 -15.33 -5.26
N MET A 132 15.24 -15.72 -4.34
CA MET A 132 16.69 -15.46 -4.40
C MET A 132 17.47 -16.76 -4.39
N ASN A 133 18.57 -16.77 -5.13
CA ASN A 133 19.61 -17.78 -5.02
C ASN A 133 20.77 -17.20 -4.21
N THR A 134 21.19 -17.92 -3.17
CA THR A 134 22.35 -17.56 -2.36
C THR A 134 23.49 -18.54 -2.60
N ILE A 135 24.64 -18.03 -3.04
CA ILE A 135 25.88 -18.80 -3.11
C ILE A 135 26.80 -18.28 -2.00
N SER A 136 27.24 -19.17 -1.11
CA SER A 136 28.23 -18.86 -0.08
C SER A 136 29.45 -19.73 -0.26
N ILE A 137 30.63 -19.13 -0.26
CA ILE A 137 31.91 -19.85 -0.27
C ILE A 137 32.68 -19.40 0.96
N SER A 138 33.11 -20.33 1.81
CA SER A 138 33.99 -20.05 2.93
C SER A 138 35.26 -20.86 2.87
N ALA A 139 36.37 -20.25 3.31
CA ALA A 139 37.66 -20.88 3.47
C ALA A 139 38.15 -20.62 4.89
N GLN A 140 38.61 -21.66 5.58
CA GLN A 140 39.12 -21.56 6.95
C GLN A 140 40.52 -22.19 7.03
N LEU A 141 41.45 -21.46 7.62
CA LEU A 141 42.80 -21.93 7.93
C LEU A 141 42.97 -21.91 9.45
N LYS A 142 43.20 -23.07 10.06
CA LYS A 142 43.50 -23.17 11.50
C LYS A 142 44.96 -23.56 11.70
N PHE A 143 45.64 -22.84 12.60
CA PHE A 143 46.99 -23.14 13.03
C PHE A 143 46.94 -23.58 14.50
N GLY A 144 47.54 -24.70 14.88
CA GLY A 144 47.47 -25.22 16.24
C GLY A 144 48.83 -25.66 16.80
N GLY A 145 49.09 -25.30 18.06
CA GLY A 145 50.24 -25.75 18.84
C GLY A 145 49.93 -25.84 20.34
N ALA A 146 50.57 -26.77 21.04
CA ALA A 146 50.37 -27.00 22.47
C ALA A 146 51.46 -26.30 23.30
N TRP A 147 51.09 -25.51 24.31
CA TRP A 147 52.03 -25.06 25.34
C TRP A 147 51.35 -25.11 26.72
N PHE A 148 51.98 -25.85 27.65
CA PHE A 148 51.54 -26.04 29.05
C PHE A 148 50.03 -26.29 29.26
N GLY A 149 49.52 -27.42 28.75
CA GLY A 149 48.15 -27.88 29.05
C GLY A 149 47.01 -27.04 28.44
N VAL A 150 47.32 -25.97 27.70
CA VAL A 150 46.36 -25.16 26.92
C VAL A 150 46.66 -25.34 25.43
N PHE A 151 45.68 -25.79 24.66
CA PHE A 151 45.76 -25.81 23.20
C PHE A 151 45.29 -24.46 22.65
N GLY A 152 46.22 -23.68 22.10
CA GLY A 152 45.93 -22.43 21.41
C GLY A 152 45.84 -22.69 19.90
N SER A 153 44.70 -22.38 19.28
CA SER A 153 44.57 -22.50 17.82
C SER A 153 44.01 -21.24 17.18
N PRO A 154 44.86 -20.29 16.74
CA PRO A 154 44.39 -19.17 15.93
C PRO A 154 43.85 -19.66 14.59
N TYR A 155 42.78 -19.05 14.11
CA TYR A 155 42.23 -19.34 12.79
C TYR A 155 41.90 -18.09 11.99
N LEU A 156 42.10 -18.18 10.68
CA LEU A 156 41.70 -17.17 9.70
C LEU A 156 40.57 -17.75 8.86
N THR A 157 39.43 -17.07 8.82
CA THR A 157 38.30 -17.46 7.98
C THR A 157 38.00 -16.36 6.96
N GLY A 158 37.80 -16.72 5.70
CA GLY A 158 37.28 -15.83 4.68
C GLY A 158 35.96 -16.37 4.16
N TYR A 159 34.92 -15.56 4.02
CA TYR A 159 33.71 -16.01 3.31
C TYR A 159 33.12 -14.96 2.37
N HIS A 160 32.68 -15.42 1.20
CA HIS A 160 32.01 -14.60 0.19
C HIS A 160 30.59 -15.13 0.02
N THR A 161 29.60 -14.26 0.25
CA THR A 161 28.19 -14.61 0.02
C THR A 161 27.60 -13.68 -1.03
N LYS A 162 27.07 -14.28 -2.10
CA LYS A 162 26.39 -13.60 -3.20
C LYS A 162 24.93 -14.03 -3.23
N GLN A 163 24.03 -13.06 -3.12
CA GLN A 163 22.59 -13.25 -3.30
C GLN A 163 22.15 -12.55 -4.58
N TYR A 164 21.33 -13.22 -5.38
CA TYR A 164 20.78 -12.67 -6.62
C TYR A 164 19.38 -13.23 -6.88
N LEU A 165 18.57 -12.49 -7.64
CA LEU A 165 17.22 -12.93 -8.00
C LEU A 165 17.30 -14.19 -8.86
N THR A 166 16.49 -15.21 -8.53
CA THR A 166 16.39 -16.45 -9.33
C THR A 166 15.98 -16.15 -10.78
N THR A 167 15.23 -15.06 -10.97
CA THR A 167 14.74 -14.58 -12.26
C THR A 167 15.42 -13.28 -12.71
N ASP A 168 16.68 -13.04 -12.29
CA ASP A 168 17.43 -11.85 -12.72
C ASP A 168 17.43 -11.70 -14.25
N LYS A 169 17.09 -10.50 -14.72
CA LYS A 169 16.96 -10.15 -16.15
C LYS A 169 15.99 -11.03 -16.97
N LYS A 170 15.06 -11.74 -16.33
CA LYS A 170 14.05 -12.56 -17.00
C LYS A 170 12.64 -12.00 -16.81
N ARG A 171 11.81 -12.08 -17.86
CA ARG A 171 10.37 -11.82 -17.74
C ARG A 171 9.71 -13.01 -17.03
N VAL A 172 8.96 -12.73 -15.97
CA VAL A 172 8.13 -13.70 -15.26
C VAL A 172 6.67 -13.43 -15.61
N THR A 173 5.91 -14.47 -15.95
CA THR A 173 4.49 -14.36 -16.26
C THR A 173 3.69 -15.16 -15.25
N ASN A 174 2.79 -14.49 -14.53
CA ASN A 174 1.88 -15.10 -13.58
C ASN A 174 0.44 -14.92 -14.06
N LYS A 175 -0.41 -15.92 -13.84
CA LYS A 175 -1.86 -15.78 -14.08
C LYS A 175 -2.46 -14.93 -12.97
N ALA A 176 -3.18 -13.87 -13.32
CA ALA A 176 -3.89 -13.03 -12.36
C ALA A 176 -5.39 -13.35 -12.38
N TYR A 177 -5.98 -13.51 -11.21
CA TYR A 177 -7.42 -13.75 -11.06
C TYR A 177 -8.02 -12.71 -10.13
N GLY A 178 -8.81 -11.80 -10.70
CA GLY A 178 -9.49 -10.78 -9.92
C GLY A 178 -10.63 -11.32 -9.07
N TYR A 179 -11.22 -10.45 -8.25
CA TYR A 179 -12.24 -10.79 -7.22
C TYR A 179 -13.36 -11.76 -7.66
N LEU A 180 -13.86 -11.60 -8.89
CA LEU A 180 -14.93 -12.43 -9.47
C LEU A 180 -14.46 -13.80 -9.97
N ASN A 181 -13.15 -14.03 -10.00
CA ASN A 181 -12.49 -15.15 -10.66
C ASN A 181 -11.60 -15.99 -9.73
N TYR A 182 -11.59 -15.74 -8.41
CA TYR A 182 -10.75 -16.50 -7.46
C TYR A 182 -10.92 -18.02 -7.50
N GLN A 183 -12.10 -18.51 -7.88
CA GLN A 183 -12.36 -19.95 -8.06
C GLN A 183 -11.38 -20.61 -9.04
N HIS A 184 -10.94 -19.87 -10.05
CA HIS A 184 -10.05 -20.37 -11.11
C HIS A 184 -8.60 -20.50 -10.66
N ALA A 185 -8.23 -19.89 -9.53
CA ALA A 185 -6.94 -20.13 -8.88
C ALA A 185 -6.97 -21.38 -7.99
N GLN A 186 -8.14 -21.73 -7.46
CA GLN A 186 -8.29 -22.83 -6.50
C GLN A 186 -8.60 -24.17 -7.17
N THR A 187 -9.15 -24.19 -8.38
CA THR A 187 -9.58 -25.43 -9.04
C THR A 187 -9.38 -25.35 -10.57
N PRO A 188 -8.34 -26.02 -11.12
CA PRO A 188 -7.24 -26.67 -10.39
C PRO A 188 -6.41 -25.65 -9.59
N TYR A 189 -5.68 -26.11 -8.58
CA TYR A 189 -4.82 -25.23 -7.79
C TYR A 189 -3.68 -24.68 -8.65
N GLU A 190 -3.59 -23.36 -8.74
CA GLU A 190 -2.55 -22.63 -9.47
C GLU A 190 -1.58 -21.99 -8.46
N PRO A 191 -0.39 -22.58 -8.22
CA PRO A 191 0.51 -22.14 -7.15
C PRO A 191 1.07 -20.74 -7.36
N THR A 192 1.27 -20.31 -8.62
CA THR A 192 1.81 -18.99 -8.97
C THR A 192 0.72 -17.94 -9.27
N ALA A 193 -0.54 -18.25 -8.98
CA ALA A 193 -1.66 -17.35 -9.21
C ALA A 193 -1.54 -16.07 -8.36
N MET A 194 -1.73 -14.92 -9.01
CA MET A 194 -1.89 -13.64 -8.33
C MET A 194 -3.37 -13.38 -8.08
N LEU A 195 -3.73 -13.12 -6.83
CA LEU A 195 -5.09 -12.83 -6.38
C LEU A 195 -5.20 -11.39 -5.92
N ASP A 196 -6.34 -10.77 -6.21
CA ASP A 196 -6.67 -9.40 -5.82
C ASP A 196 -6.98 -9.29 -4.32
N PHE A 197 -5.98 -9.22 -3.45
CA PHE A 197 -6.22 -8.95 -2.03
C PHE A 197 -5.08 -8.17 -1.40
N ASN A 198 -5.41 -7.46 -0.33
CA ASN A 198 -4.45 -6.83 0.56
C ASN A 198 -4.59 -7.45 1.95
N ARG A 199 -3.52 -7.45 2.74
CA ARG A 199 -3.57 -7.86 4.15
C ARG A 199 -3.06 -6.73 5.01
N GLU A 200 -3.87 -6.30 5.98
CA GLU A 200 -3.45 -5.24 6.90
C GLU A 200 -2.30 -5.73 7.78
N LYS A 201 -1.22 -4.94 7.86
CA LYS A 201 -0.08 -5.17 8.77
C LYS A 201 0.42 -6.62 8.72
N ASP A 202 0.57 -7.14 7.50
CA ASP A 202 1.05 -8.51 7.28
C ASP A 202 2.42 -8.70 7.95
N GLY A 203 2.58 -9.84 8.61
CA GLY A 203 3.74 -10.10 9.43
C GLY A 203 3.70 -11.46 10.09
N MET A 204 4.81 -11.83 10.73
CA MET A 204 4.97 -13.11 11.39
C MET A 204 3.99 -13.17 12.55
N VAL A 205 3.18 -14.22 12.57
CA VAL A 205 2.25 -14.48 13.66
C VAL A 205 3.04 -15.09 14.81
N SER A 206 3.14 -14.37 15.93
CA SER A 206 3.72 -14.87 17.18
C SER A 206 2.68 -14.85 18.31
N LYS A 207 3.02 -15.36 19.49
CA LYS A 207 2.13 -15.31 20.66
C LYS A 207 1.89 -13.88 21.13
N GLU A 208 2.82 -12.99 20.82
CA GLU A 208 2.79 -11.57 21.14
C GLU A 208 2.03 -10.75 20.09
N THR A 209 1.56 -11.37 18.99
CA THR A 209 0.69 -10.73 18.00
C THR A 209 -0.76 -10.76 18.52
N PRO A 210 -1.31 -9.67 19.06
CA PRO A 210 -2.62 -9.70 19.70
C PRO A 210 -3.76 -9.91 18.69
N ASN A 211 -3.57 -9.49 17.43
CA ASN A 211 -4.56 -9.58 16.35
C ASN A 211 -3.89 -10.04 15.05
N LEU A 212 -4.52 -10.98 14.34
CA LEU A 212 -4.10 -11.35 12.99
C LEU A 212 -4.41 -10.22 12.01
N GLY A 213 -3.54 -10.06 11.00
CA GLY A 213 -3.80 -9.15 9.88
C GLY A 213 -5.09 -9.53 9.17
N ILE A 214 -5.99 -8.57 8.96
CA ILE A 214 -7.27 -8.81 8.31
C ILE A 214 -7.05 -8.78 6.79
N PRO A 215 -7.41 -9.85 6.05
CA PRO A 215 -7.39 -9.80 4.60
C PRO A 215 -8.57 -8.95 4.10
N SER A 216 -8.26 -7.98 3.24
CA SER A 216 -9.23 -7.21 2.48
C SER A 216 -9.20 -7.70 1.03
N LEU A 217 -10.26 -8.37 0.61
CA LEU A 217 -10.46 -8.76 -0.78
C LEU A 217 -10.68 -7.49 -1.61
N THR A 218 -9.86 -7.24 -2.62
CA THR A 218 -9.94 -6.01 -3.41
C THR A 218 -10.88 -6.23 -4.59
N TYR A 219 -11.99 -5.50 -4.58
CA TYR A 219 -12.98 -5.50 -5.65
C TYR A 219 -12.99 -4.16 -6.39
N ASP A 220 -13.32 -4.21 -7.67
CA ASP A 220 -13.52 -3.01 -8.47
C ASP A 220 -14.86 -2.35 -8.14
N ILE A 221 -14.87 -1.02 -8.11
CA ILE A 221 -16.09 -0.22 -8.00
C ILE A 221 -16.41 0.33 -9.38
N TYR A 222 -17.64 0.10 -9.84
CA TYR A 222 -18.12 0.53 -11.15
C TYR A 222 -19.07 1.71 -10.95
N SER A 223 -18.77 2.84 -11.60
CA SER A 223 -19.71 3.94 -11.72
C SER A 223 -20.47 3.80 -13.04
N VAL A 224 -21.79 3.92 -12.97
CA VAL A 224 -22.68 3.77 -14.11
C VAL A 224 -23.48 5.04 -14.27
N THR A 225 -23.50 5.53 -15.50
CA THR A 225 -24.22 6.74 -15.87
C THR A 225 -25.12 6.47 -17.08
N GLY A 226 -26.31 7.07 -17.03
CA GLY A 226 -27.32 7.03 -18.09
C GLY A 226 -28.50 7.93 -17.70
N GLN A 227 -29.33 8.30 -18.67
CA GLN A 227 -30.52 9.09 -18.36
C GLN A 227 -31.44 8.29 -17.43
N GLY A 228 -31.73 8.78 -16.22
CA GLY A 228 -32.55 8.07 -15.23
C GLY A 228 -31.80 7.01 -14.39
N ILE A 229 -30.49 6.81 -14.62
CA ILE A 229 -29.67 5.88 -13.83
C ILE A 229 -28.30 6.51 -13.53
N SER A 230 -28.00 6.73 -12.25
CA SER A 230 -26.69 7.20 -11.79
C SER A 230 -26.37 6.55 -10.47
N MET A 231 -25.51 5.54 -10.47
CA MET A 231 -25.19 4.72 -9.30
C MET A 231 -23.77 4.19 -9.35
N MET A 232 -23.27 3.84 -8.17
CA MET A 232 -22.05 3.07 -8.01
C MET A 232 -22.42 1.64 -7.63
N TYR A 233 -21.83 0.65 -8.30
CA TYR A 233 -21.98 -0.76 -8.01
C TYR A 233 -20.66 -1.34 -7.55
N ARG A 234 -20.72 -2.28 -6.62
CA ARG A 234 -19.59 -3.17 -6.31
C ARG A 234 -20.02 -4.62 -6.47
N PRO A 235 -19.13 -5.50 -6.96
CA PRO A 235 -19.38 -6.92 -6.87
C PRO A 235 -19.33 -7.34 -5.41
N MET A 236 -20.24 -8.23 -5.03
CA MET A 236 -20.31 -8.84 -3.72
C MET A 236 -20.38 -10.35 -3.90
N ARG A 237 -19.40 -11.06 -3.36
CA ARG A 237 -19.44 -12.53 -3.27
C ARG A 237 -20.45 -12.98 -2.21
N THR A 238 -21.17 -14.05 -2.52
CA THR A 238 -22.19 -14.67 -1.66
C THR A 238 -21.72 -15.96 -1.00
N ASP A 239 -20.52 -16.40 -1.40
CA ASP A 239 -19.71 -17.46 -0.82
C ASP A 239 -18.48 -16.87 -0.10
N TYR A 240 -17.70 -17.76 0.52
CA TYR A 240 -16.46 -17.45 1.21
C TYR A 240 -15.36 -18.44 0.80
N GLY A 241 -14.09 -18.08 0.94
CA GLY A 241 -13.01 -18.98 0.56
C GLY A 241 -11.65 -18.53 1.01
N THR A 242 -10.64 -19.36 0.73
CA THR A 242 -9.26 -19.09 1.13
C THR A 242 -8.47 -18.41 0.01
N ILE A 243 -7.91 -17.24 0.29
CA ILE A 243 -6.92 -16.59 -0.57
C ILE A 243 -5.50 -16.98 -0.14
N TYR A 244 -4.53 -16.86 -1.03
CA TYR A 244 -3.14 -17.24 -0.78
C TYR A 244 -2.17 -16.39 -1.60
N ASP A 245 -0.96 -16.24 -1.06
CA ASP A 245 0.17 -15.62 -1.77
C ASP A 245 0.76 -16.61 -2.80
N PRO A 246 1.30 -16.14 -3.94
CA PRO A 246 1.98 -16.98 -4.90
C PRO A 246 3.10 -17.81 -4.23
N ALA A 247 3.23 -19.06 -4.64
CA ALA A 247 4.27 -19.95 -4.13
C ALA A 247 5.65 -19.49 -4.60
N THR A 248 6.58 -19.32 -3.67
CA THR A 248 7.94 -18.86 -3.93
C THR A 248 8.95 -19.80 -3.28
N THR A 249 10.02 -20.12 -4.01
CA THR A 249 11.13 -20.95 -3.50
C THR A 249 12.45 -20.22 -3.70
N SER A 250 13.25 -20.14 -2.63
CA SER A 250 14.63 -19.64 -2.66
C SER A 250 15.60 -20.77 -2.38
N GLY A 251 16.68 -20.85 -3.17
CA GLY A 251 17.74 -21.84 -3.00
C GLY A 251 18.99 -21.22 -2.38
N SER A 252 19.71 -21.99 -1.57
CA SER A 252 21.01 -21.62 -1.05
C SER A 252 21.99 -22.78 -1.17
N THR A 253 23.14 -22.51 -1.79
CA THR A 253 24.25 -23.43 -1.88
C THR A 253 25.45 -22.82 -1.15
N ALA A 254 25.98 -23.52 -0.15
CA ALA A 254 27.17 -23.11 0.57
C ALA A 254 28.27 -24.17 0.42
N ALA A 255 29.47 -23.75 0.04
CA ALA A 255 30.66 -24.59 0.02
C ALA A 255 31.67 -24.05 1.04
N SER A 256 32.19 -24.91 1.89
CA SER A 256 33.20 -24.54 2.88
C SER A 256 34.41 -25.45 2.77
N PHE A 257 35.60 -24.85 2.74
CA PHE A 257 36.88 -25.53 2.67
C PHE A 257 37.72 -25.18 3.91
N GLY A 258 38.10 -26.17 4.70
CA GLY A 258 38.90 -26.02 5.90
C GLY A 258 40.22 -26.77 5.79
N VAL A 259 41.34 -26.13 6.12
CA VAL A 259 42.63 -26.78 6.34
C VAL A 259 43.06 -26.53 7.77
N ASP A 260 43.21 -27.61 8.52
CA ASP A 260 43.68 -27.62 9.90
C ASP A 260 45.13 -28.11 9.93
N VAL A 261 46.04 -27.33 10.49
CA VAL A 261 47.46 -27.71 10.66
C VAL A 261 47.84 -27.64 12.14
N GLY A 262 48.05 -28.81 12.76
CA GLY A 262 48.42 -28.97 14.17
C GLY A 262 49.78 -29.67 14.33
N ILE A 263 50.71 -29.03 15.02
CA ILE A 263 52.04 -29.58 15.36
C ILE A 263 51.91 -30.44 16.65
N PRO A 264 52.48 -31.66 16.74
CA PRO A 264 53.46 -32.25 15.83
C PRO A 264 52.92 -33.17 14.71
N SER A 265 51.61 -33.41 14.53
CA SER A 265 51.21 -34.47 13.58
C SER A 265 49.76 -34.51 13.05
N HIS A 266 49.00 -33.41 13.03
CA HIS A 266 47.64 -33.44 12.46
C HIS A 266 47.45 -32.43 11.33
N VAL A 267 47.28 -32.95 10.11
CA VAL A 267 46.77 -32.18 8.97
C VAL A 267 45.38 -32.70 8.64
N GLY A 268 44.38 -31.85 8.79
CA GLY A 268 42.98 -32.15 8.46
C GLY A 268 42.53 -31.30 7.28
N VAL A 269 41.87 -31.92 6.30
CA VAL A 269 41.16 -31.20 5.24
C VAL A 269 39.69 -31.52 5.37
N ASN A 270 38.84 -30.50 5.43
CA ASN A 270 37.40 -30.64 5.45
C ASN A 270 36.81 -29.89 4.25
N LEU A 271 35.96 -30.57 3.48
CA LEU A 271 35.10 -29.98 2.47
C LEU A 271 33.66 -30.28 2.85
N THR A 272 32.86 -29.25 3.10
CA THR A 272 31.42 -29.39 3.36
C THR A 272 30.63 -28.59 2.33
N VAL A 273 29.69 -29.25 1.65
CA VAL A 273 28.74 -28.63 0.73
C VAL A 273 27.35 -28.75 1.33
N ASN A 274 26.68 -27.62 1.57
CA ASN A 274 25.34 -27.56 2.11
C ASN A 274 24.38 -27.00 1.07
N HIS A 275 23.22 -27.62 0.92
CA HIS A 275 22.12 -27.13 0.10
C HIS A 275 20.90 -26.90 0.99
N ALA A 276 20.30 -25.72 0.94
CA ALA A 276 19.12 -25.36 1.69
C ALA A 276 18.08 -24.73 0.78
N ASN A 277 16.81 -25.11 0.96
CA ASN A 277 15.68 -24.54 0.25
C ASN A 277 14.73 -23.89 1.26
N SER A 278 14.23 -22.71 0.92
CA SER A 278 13.15 -22.04 1.65
C SER A 278 11.94 -21.94 0.75
N PHE A 279 10.78 -22.36 1.25
CA PHE A 279 9.50 -22.35 0.52
C PHE A 279 8.46 -21.51 1.27
N SER A 280 7.70 -20.71 0.53
CA SER A 280 6.54 -19.97 1.02
C SER A 280 5.37 -20.19 0.06
N GLY A 281 4.17 -20.45 0.57
CA GLY A 281 2.98 -20.69 -0.26
C GLY A 281 1.74 -21.06 0.55
N LYS A 282 0.67 -21.43 -0.16
CA LYS A 282 -0.60 -21.88 0.42
C LYS A 282 -0.40 -23.13 1.30
N TRP A 283 -1.07 -23.18 2.46
CA TRP A 283 -1.17 -24.41 3.26
C TRP A 283 -1.85 -25.52 2.46
N THR A 284 -1.30 -26.73 2.53
CA THR A 284 -1.81 -27.87 1.76
C THR A 284 -3.18 -28.33 2.24
N ASP A 285 -3.90 -29.10 1.43
CA ASP A 285 -5.20 -29.65 1.83
C ASP A 285 -5.08 -30.65 3.01
N ALA A 286 -3.89 -31.20 3.27
CA ALA A 286 -3.62 -32.02 4.46
C ALA A 286 -3.61 -31.19 5.75
N ASP A 287 -3.11 -29.96 5.68
CA ASP A 287 -2.94 -29.06 6.84
C ASP A 287 -4.04 -27.99 6.92
N ASN A 288 -4.94 -27.95 5.93
CA ASN A 288 -6.02 -26.97 5.84
C ASN A 288 -7.34 -27.62 5.41
N GLN A 289 -8.04 -28.19 6.39
CA GLN A 289 -9.35 -28.81 6.16
C GLN A 289 -10.42 -27.79 5.70
N LEU A 290 -10.27 -26.50 6.07
CA LEU A 290 -11.15 -25.44 5.61
C LEU A 290 -11.13 -25.30 4.07
N ALA A 291 -9.98 -25.48 3.44
CA ALA A 291 -9.82 -25.34 2.00
C ALA A 291 -10.69 -26.32 1.19
N THR A 292 -11.16 -27.42 1.80
CA THR A 292 -12.08 -28.37 1.17
C THR A 292 -13.54 -27.91 1.19
N LYS A 293 -13.96 -27.16 2.22
CA LYS A 293 -15.35 -26.70 2.41
C LYS A 293 -15.60 -25.27 1.93
N ALA A 294 -14.58 -24.41 2.03
CA ALA A 294 -14.62 -22.99 1.68
C ALA A 294 -13.88 -22.73 0.37
N LYS A 295 -14.40 -23.28 -0.74
CA LYS A 295 -13.89 -23.00 -2.09
C LYS A 295 -14.80 -22.01 -2.80
N PHE A 296 -14.21 -20.95 -3.34
CA PHE A 296 -14.94 -19.99 -4.15
C PHE A 296 -15.60 -20.71 -5.34
N GLN A 297 -16.86 -20.39 -5.59
CA GLN A 297 -17.65 -21.02 -6.64
C GLN A 297 -17.61 -20.18 -7.92
N GLY A 298 -17.70 -20.88 -9.07
CA GLY A 298 -17.81 -20.27 -10.39
C GLY A 298 -19.27 -19.96 -10.73
N TYR A 299 -19.47 -18.92 -11.54
CA TYR A 299 -20.79 -18.63 -12.09
C TYR A 299 -21.19 -19.71 -13.10
N ALA A 300 -22.39 -20.26 -12.94
CA ALA A 300 -22.99 -21.21 -13.87
C ALA A 300 -24.26 -20.60 -14.48
N ALA A 301 -24.35 -20.60 -15.81
CA ALA A 301 -25.55 -20.16 -16.50
C ALA A 301 -26.77 -20.99 -16.05
N ASN A 302 -27.92 -20.33 -15.89
CA ASN A 302 -29.19 -20.94 -15.44
C ASN A 302 -29.19 -21.57 -14.04
N ALA A 303 -28.16 -21.33 -13.23
CA ALA A 303 -28.19 -21.74 -11.82
C ALA A 303 -29.11 -20.83 -10.99
N ASN A 304 -29.79 -21.42 -9.99
CA ASN A 304 -30.55 -20.66 -9.00
C ASN A 304 -29.62 -19.84 -8.09
N TYR A 305 -28.41 -20.37 -7.84
CA TYR A 305 -27.39 -19.73 -7.05
C TYR A 305 -26.49 -18.80 -7.87
N GLU A 306 -26.28 -17.59 -7.36
CA GLU A 306 -25.33 -16.62 -7.88
C GLU A 306 -24.16 -16.52 -6.88
N PRO A 307 -22.94 -16.99 -7.21
CA PRO A 307 -21.77 -16.93 -6.32
C PRO A 307 -21.29 -15.51 -6.06
N TRP A 308 -21.67 -14.58 -6.93
CA TRP A 308 -21.44 -13.16 -6.78
C TRP A 308 -22.52 -12.40 -7.55
N LEU A 309 -22.76 -11.16 -7.13
CA LEU A 309 -23.69 -10.22 -7.76
C LEU A 309 -23.12 -8.81 -7.71
N PHE A 310 -23.61 -7.94 -8.58
CA PHE A 310 -23.38 -6.51 -8.48
C PHE A 310 -24.45 -5.89 -7.59
N LYS A 311 -24.03 -5.19 -6.53
CA LYS A 311 -24.89 -4.53 -5.56
C LYS A 311 -24.67 -3.01 -5.60
N VAL A 312 -25.73 -2.23 -5.50
CA VAL A 312 -25.64 -0.77 -5.43
C VAL A 312 -24.99 -0.36 -4.10
N HIS A 313 -24.09 0.63 -4.13
CA HIS A 313 -23.50 1.19 -2.91
C HIS A 313 -24.59 1.77 -2.00
N ALA A 314 -24.45 1.54 -0.68
CA ALA A 314 -25.42 1.94 0.35
C ALA A 314 -26.83 1.33 0.22
N GLU A 315 -27.02 0.34 -0.66
CA GLU A 315 -28.31 -0.35 -0.79
C GLU A 315 -28.62 -1.21 0.45
N SER A 316 -29.76 -0.90 1.07
CA SER A 316 -30.29 -1.62 2.23
C SER A 316 -31.18 -2.78 1.77
N VAL A 317 -30.61 -3.97 1.71
CA VAL A 317 -31.32 -5.23 1.42
C VAL A 317 -31.09 -6.22 2.55
N SER A 318 -32.13 -6.94 2.95
CA SER A 318 -32.07 -7.92 4.04
C SER A 318 -31.47 -9.25 3.56
N THR A 319 -30.79 -9.95 4.47
CA THR A 319 -30.36 -11.35 4.29
C THR A 319 -31.13 -12.26 5.24
N THR A 320 -31.23 -13.54 4.94
CA THR A 320 -31.92 -14.49 5.83
C THR A 320 -31.11 -14.69 7.12
N LYS A 321 -31.80 -14.66 8.27
CA LYS A 321 -31.17 -14.87 9.60
C LYS A 321 -30.37 -16.17 9.65
N ALA A 322 -30.91 -17.26 9.09
CA ALA A 322 -30.22 -18.55 9.04
C ALA A 322 -28.86 -18.50 8.31
N ARG A 323 -28.76 -17.73 7.22
CA ARG A 323 -27.50 -17.53 6.48
C ARG A 323 -26.51 -16.71 7.31
N HIS A 324 -26.96 -15.64 7.96
CA HIS A 324 -26.12 -14.81 8.83
C HIS A 324 -25.58 -15.60 10.04
N ASP A 325 -26.46 -16.35 10.71
CA ASP A 325 -26.09 -17.15 11.88
C ASP A 325 -25.15 -18.32 11.53
N SER A 326 -25.24 -18.86 10.31
CA SER A 326 -24.40 -20.00 9.86
C SER A 326 -22.90 -19.69 9.80
N ILE A 327 -22.53 -18.41 9.79
CA ILE A 327 -21.13 -17.95 9.81
C ILE A 327 -20.74 -17.26 11.13
N GLY A 328 -21.56 -17.38 12.18
CA GLY A 328 -21.29 -16.82 13.50
C GLY A 328 -22.19 -15.65 13.92
N GLY A 329 -22.97 -15.09 12.98
CA GLY A 329 -23.79 -13.89 13.20
C GLY A 329 -22.92 -12.66 13.48
N ASP A 330 -23.32 -11.83 14.45
CA ASP A 330 -22.56 -10.64 14.87
C ASP A 330 -21.33 -10.97 15.77
N ARG A 331 -21.10 -12.26 16.07
CA ARG A 331 -20.01 -12.67 16.96
C ARG A 331 -18.69 -12.74 16.20
N PRO A 332 -17.58 -12.24 16.77
CA PRO A 332 -16.26 -12.48 16.21
C PRO A 332 -15.92 -13.97 16.35
N VAL A 333 -15.62 -14.62 15.22
CA VAL A 333 -15.24 -16.03 15.13
C VAL A 333 -13.84 -16.17 14.51
N ARG A 334 -13.13 -17.23 14.90
CA ARG A 334 -11.86 -17.64 14.27
C ARG A 334 -11.93 -19.07 13.78
N ILE A 335 -11.05 -19.45 12.86
CA ILE A 335 -10.86 -20.86 12.49
C ILE A 335 -10.20 -21.59 13.66
N LYS A 336 -10.80 -22.71 14.09
CA LYS A 336 -10.22 -23.57 15.12
C LYS A 336 -8.95 -24.23 14.56
N LEU A 337 -7.81 -23.94 15.19
CA LEU A 337 -6.58 -24.67 14.93
C LEU A 337 -6.56 -25.96 15.74
N THR A 338 -6.22 -27.06 15.07
CA THR A 338 -6.06 -28.41 15.61
C THR A 338 -4.63 -28.89 15.34
N GLY A 339 -4.31 -30.15 15.62
CA GLY A 339 -2.94 -30.66 15.49
C GLY A 339 -2.05 -30.30 16.69
N ASP A 340 -0.74 -30.52 16.53
CA ASP A 340 0.25 -30.22 17.56
C ASP A 340 0.92 -28.85 17.31
N LYS A 341 1.75 -28.38 18.25
CA LYS A 341 2.42 -27.06 18.15
C LYS A 341 3.43 -26.98 17.00
N LYS A 342 3.87 -28.11 16.45
CA LYS A 342 4.84 -28.19 15.35
C LYS A 342 4.15 -28.29 13.99
N ASN A 343 2.97 -28.91 13.95
CA ASN A 343 2.16 -29.15 12.76
C ASN A 343 0.71 -28.71 13.04
N PRO A 344 0.44 -27.40 13.11
CA PRO A 344 -0.92 -26.90 13.30
C PRO A 344 -1.77 -27.17 12.05
N ILE A 345 -3.00 -27.66 12.25
CA ILE A 345 -3.97 -27.93 11.19
C ILE A 345 -5.13 -26.95 11.31
N ALA A 346 -5.43 -26.21 10.25
CA ALA A 346 -6.62 -25.37 10.20
C ALA A 346 -7.88 -26.26 10.01
N GLY A 347 -8.69 -26.37 11.06
CA GLY A 347 -9.90 -27.19 11.05
C GLY A 347 -11.08 -26.53 10.32
N ALA A 348 -12.14 -27.28 10.07
CA ALA A 348 -13.38 -26.79 9.45
C ALA A 348 -14.44 -26.33 10.46
N THR A 349 -14.02 -25.62 11.51
CA THR A 349 -14.89 -25.17 12.63
C THR A 349 -14.60 -23.70 12.96
N LEU A 350 -15.66 -22.92 13.12
CA LEU A 350 -15.64 -21.55 13.63
C LEU A 350 -15.74 -21.56 15.16
N GLU A 351 -14.76 -20.97 15.83
CA GLU A 351 -14.71 -20.84 17.29
C GLU A 351 -14.91 -19.37 17.69
N PRO A 352 -16.02 -19.01 18.37
CA PRO A 352 -16.20 -17.69 18.93
C PRO A 352 -15.37 -17.51 20.21
N ARG A 353 -15.14 -16.26 20.63
CA ARG A 353 -14.51 -15.98 21.94
C ARG A 353 -15.35 -16.50 23.12
N SER A 354 -16.67 -16.49 22.97
CA SER A 354 -17.63 -17.02 23.94
C SER A 354 -18.79 -17.72 23.24
N GLY A 355 -19.27 -18.82 23.84
CA GLY A 355 -20.34 -19.66 23.30
C GLY A 355 -19.85 -20.86 22.50
N ALA A 356 -20.79 -21.59 21.89
CA ALA A 356 -20.49 -22.82 21.16
C ALA A 356 -19.83 -22.55 19.79
N SER A 357 -18.86 -23.39 19.45
CA SER A 357 -18.26 -23.47 18.12
C SER A 357 -19.26 -24.00 17.09
N LEU A 358 -19.11 -23.58 15.84
CA LEU A 358 -20.01 -23.91 14.73
C LEU A 358 -19.23 -24.58 13.60
N PRO A 359 -19.77 -25.59 12.91
CA PRO A 359 -19.14 -26.12 11.71
C PRO A 359 -19.14 -25.05 10.60
N VAL A 360 -18.05 -24.98 9.83
CA VAL A 360 -18.03 -24.14 8.63
C VAL A 360 -18.99 -24.78 7.60
N PRO A 361 -20.00 -24.05 7.08
CA PRO A 361 -20.90 -24.60 6.07
C PRO A 361 -20.12 -24.94 4.79
N ASN A 362 -20.58 -25.93 4.02
CA ASN A 362 -19.97 -26.22 2.73
C ASN A 362 -20.51 -25.25 1.68
N ASN A 363 -19.64 -24.66 0.86
CA ASN A 363 -20.10 -23.82 -0.26
C ASN A 363 -20.95 -24.59 -1.28
N ALA A 364 -20.75 -25.91 -1.40
CA ALA A 364 -21.61 -26.75 -2.22
C ALA A 364 -23.08 -26.73 -1.74
N ASP A 365 -23.31 -26.60 -0.43
CA ASP A 365 -24.66 -26.50 0.15
C ASP A 365 -25.30 -25.13 -0.13
N LEU A 366 -24.51 -24.12 -0.52
CA LEU A 366 -24.99 -22.79 -0.89
C LEU A 366 -25.64 -22.77 -2.29
N ILE A 367 -25.34 -23.75 -3.15
CA ILE A 367 -25.84 -23.83 -4.55
C ILE A 367 -27.38 -23.96 -4.61
N ASN A 368 -28.01 -24.38 -3.51
CA ASN A 368 -29.46 -24.50 -3.38
C ASN A 368 -30.14 -23.29 -2.71
N ARG A 369 -29.42 -22.19 -2.46
CA ARG A 369 -29.99 -20.99 -1.82
C ARG A 369 -30.60 -20.03 -2.84
N SER A 370 -31.64 -19.30 -2.43
CA SER A 370 -32.24 -18.22 -3.21
C SER A 370 -31.24 -17.09 -3.48
N ARG A 371 -31.44 -16.40 -4.61
CA ARG A 371 -30.71 -15.18 -4.99
C ARG A 371 -30.91 -14.10 -3.94
N TYR A 372 -29.92 -13.22 -3.80
CA TYR A 372 -30.07 -12.06 -2.92
C TYR A 372 -31.07 -11.07 -3.55
N PRO A 373 -31.95 -10.46 -2.75
CA PRO A 373 -32.78 -9.36 -3.23
C PRO A 373 -31.90 -8.17 -3.63
N ARG A 374 -32.33 -7.47 -4.68
CA ARG A 374 -31.69 -6.28 -5.25
C ARG A 374 -32.77 -5.33 -5.74
N ASN A 375 -32.57 -4.03 -5.54
CA ASN A 375 -33.40 -2.95 -6.10
C ASN A 375 -33.15 -2.78 -7.60
N GLN A 376 -31.93 -3.07 -8.07
CA GLN A 376 -31.57 -3.01 -9.50
C GLN A 376 -30.73 -4.21 -9.91
N LEU A 377 -31.06 -4.77 -11.08
CA LEU A 377 -30.38 -5.93 -11.62
C LEU A 377 -29.32 -5.50 -12.63
N VAL A 378 -28.05 -5.60 -12.24
CA VAL A 378 -26.91 -5.47 -13.14
C VAL A 378 -26.35 -6.86 -13.45
N THR A 379 -26.27 -7.17 -14.74
CA THR A 379 -25.83 -8.46 -15.26
C THR A 379 -24.65 -8.26 -16.22
N PRO A 380 -23.46 -8.78 -15.92
CA PRO A 380 -22.37 -8.84 -16.89
C PRO A 380 -22.62 -9.96 -17.90
N ILE A 381 -22.08 -9.80 -19.10
CA ILE A 381 -22.09 -10.83 -20.15
C ILE A 381 -20.66 -11.07 -20.58
N LYS A 382 -20.19 -12.32 -20.57
CA LYS A 382 -18.85 -12.70 -21.07
C LYS A 382 -18.85 -12.84 -22.58
N ASN A 383 -17.70 -12.61 -23.21
CA ASN A 383 -17.52 -12.84 -24.66
C ASN A 383 -17.86 -14.30 -25.04
N GLY A 384 -17.50 -15.27 -24.19
CA GLY A 384 -17.81 -16.68 -24.42
C GLY A 384 -19.29 -17.05 -24.29
N GLU A 385 -20.09 -16.22 -23.60
CA GLU A 385 -21.56 -16.39 -23.50
C GLU A 385 -22.27 -15.68 -24.66
N LEU A 386 -21.71 -14.55 -25.12
CA LEU A 386 -22.25 -13.76 -26.21
C LEU A 386 -22.00 -14.39 -27.59
N LEU A 387 -20.86 -15.06 -27.77
CA LEU A 387 -20.43 -15.57 -29.07
C LEU A 387 -20.77 -17.06 -29.25
N SER A 388 -21.37 -17.38 -30.40
CA SER A 388 -21.48 -18.76 -30.89
C SER A 388 -20.11 -19.38 -31.18
N ALA A 389 -20.08 -20.69 -31.43
CA ALA A 389 -18.85 -21.39 -31.80
C ALA A 389 -18.19 -20.81 -33.08
N SER A 390 -18.98 -20.28 -34.01
CA SER A 390 -18.53 -19.60 -35.24
C SER A 390 -18.12 -18.13 -35.02
N GLY A 391 -18.21 -17.61 -33.79
CA GLY A 391 -17.86 -16.22 -33.47
C GLY A 391 -18.95 -15.20 -33.81
N THR A 392 -20.18 -15.63 -34.07
CA THR A 392 -21.34 -14.76 -34.29
C THR A 392 -22.01 -14.41 -32.96
N GLU A 393 -22.41 -13.15 -32.80
CA GLU A 393 -23.09 -12.66 -31.60
C GLU A 393 -24.55 -13.14 -31.51
N LEU A 394 -24.88 -13.75 -30.37
CA LEU A 394 -26.17 -14.38 -30.10
C LEU A 394 -27.23 -13.40 -29.58
N ILE A 395 -26.79 -12.30 -28.94
CA ILE A 395 -27.69 -11.29 -28.35
C ILE A 395 -27.70 -10.07 -29.27
N SER A 396 -28.83 -9.77 -29.89
CA SER A 396 -28.93 -8.70 -30.89
C SER A 396 -28.57 -7.32 -30.36
N LEU A 397 -28.94 -7.01 -29.11
CA LEU A 397 -28.59 -5.75 -28.44
C LEU A 397 -27.07 -5.50 -28.30
N PHE A 398 -26.24 -6.53 -28.49
CA PHE A 398 -24.78 -6.43 -28.47
C PHE A 398 -24.13 -6.33 -29.86
N LYS A 399 -24.91 -6.41 -30.95
CA LYS A 399 -24.51 -6.19 -32.35
C LYS A 399 -24.26 -4.70 -32.62
N VAL A 400 -23.26 -4.16 -31.94
CA VAL A 400 -22.95 -2.73 -31.91
C VAL A 400 -22.19 -2.33 -33.18
N LYS A 401 -22.53 -1.16 -33.72
CA LYS A 401 -21.76 -0.47 -34.77
C LYS A 401 -21.09 0.78 -34.18
N TYR A 402 -19.91 1.10 -34.67
CA TYR A 402 -19.16 2.30 -34.28
C TYR A 402 -18.58 2.98 -35.52
N ILE A 403 -18.31 4.28 -35.42
CA ILE A 403 -17.66 5.05 -36.48
C ILE A 403 -16.14 4.95 -36.24
N ASP A 404 -15.39 4.51 -37.24
CA ASP A 404 -13.93 4.46 -37.11
C ASP A 404 -13.27 5.84 -37.25
N SER A 405 -11.94 5.89 -37.15
CA SER A 405 -11.19 7.14 -37.22
C SER A 405 -11.34 7.85 -38.58
N THR A 406 -11.66 7.12 -39.65
CA THR A 406 -11.90 7.66 -41.00
C THR A 406 -13.32 8.18 -41.19
N GLY A 407 -14.22 7.99 -40.23
CA GLY A 407 -15.62 8.37 -40.33
C GLY A 407 -16.52 7.27 -40.92
N THR A 408 -16.01 6.05 -41.11
CA THR A 408 -16.79 4.94 -41.66
C THR A 408 -17.51 4.17 -40.56
N LEU A 409 -18.82 3.91 -40.72
CA LEU A 409 -19.57 3.06 -39.80
C LEU A 409 -19.19 1.59 -40.00
N LYS A 410 -18.76 0.92 -38.93
CA LYS A 410 -18.33 -0.49 -38.95
C LYS A 410 -18.98 -1.28 -37.82
N PRO A 411 -19.29 -2.58 -38.05
CA PRO A 411 -19.67 -3.47 -36.95
C PRO A 411 -18.47 -3.66 -36.01
N PHE A 412 -18.74 -3.71 -34.71
CA PHE A 412 -17.73 -4.05 -33.72
C PHE A 412 -17.54 -5.56 -33.68
N ASN A 413 -16.36 -6.03 -34.10
CA ASN A 413 -16.07 -7.46 -34.19
C ASN A 413 -15.38 -7.98 -32.92
N ARG A 414 -16.07 -8.86 -32.18
CA ARG A 414 -15.56 -9.54 -30.97
C ARG A 414 -14.98 -10.95 -31.24
N SER A 415 -14.94 -11.39 -32.49
CA SER A 415 -14.58 -12.78 -32.84
C SER A 415 -13.10 -13.11 -32.61
N ASN A 416 -12.21 -12.10 -32.59
CA ASN A 416 -10.79 -12.32 -32.33
C ASN A 416 -10.54 -12.57 -30.84
N ALA A 417 -10.31 -13.84 -30.46
CA ALA A 417 -10.07 -14.24 -29.08
C ALA A 417 -8.77 -13.67 -28.47
N LEU A 418 -7.81 -13.19 -29.29
CA LEU A 418 -6.61 -12.51 -28.79
C LEU A 418 -6.94 -11.08 -28.34
N ASP A 419 -7.84 -10.40 -29.05
CA ASP A 419 -8.28 -9.05 -28.72
C ASP A 419 -9.38 -9.05 -27.65
N PHE A 420 -10.27 -10.04 -27.73
CA PHE A 420 -11.42 -10.20 -26.85
C PHE A 420 -11.49 -11.64 -26.31
N PRO A 421 -10.68 -11.98 -25.29
CA PRO A 421 -10.70 -13.30 -24.69
C PRO A 421 -12.10 -13.70 -24.23
N ARG A 422 -12.47 -14.98 -24.44
CA ARG A 422 -13.81 -15.50 -24.11
C ARG A 422 -14.22 -15.30 -22.65
N HIS A 423 -13.25 -15.24 -21.73
CA HIS A 423 -13.49 -15.07 -20.31
C HIS A 423 -13.63 -13.60 -19.87
N HIS A 424 -13.32 -12.62 -20.74
CA HIS A 424 -13.55 -11.20 -20.46
C HIS A 424 -15.04 -10.86 -20.59
N PHE A 425 -15.47 -9.84 -19.86
CA PHE A 425 -16.81 -9.27 -20.06
C PHE A 425 -16.88 -8.53 -21.39
N ALA A 426 -17.89 -8.89 -22.20
CA ALA A 426 -18.29 -8.21 -23.42
C ALA A 426 -19.00 -6.90 -23.11
N GLY A 427 -19.76 -6.86 -22.01
CA GLY A 427 -20.47 -5.69 -21.52
C GLY A 427 -21.46 -6.01 -20.41
N TYR A 428 -22.33 -5.05 -20.13
CA TYR A 428 -23.27 -5.11 -19.01
C TYR A 428 -24.68 -4.73 -19.45
N THR A 429 -25.67 -5.29 -18.77
CA THR A 429 -27.05 -4.80 -18.82
C THR A 429 -27.50 -4.38 -17.43
N ALA A 430 -28.16 -3.23 -17.30
CA ALA A 430 -28.80 -2.78 -16.06
C ALA A 430 -30.31 -2.64 -16.27
N LEU A 431 -31.11 -3.27 -15.40
CA LEU A 431 -32.57 -3.18 -15.41
C LEU A 431 -33.04 -2.35 -14.21
N THR A 432 -33.76 -1.27 -14.49
CA THR A 432 -34.34 -0.38 -13.46
C THR A 432 -35.72 -0.87 -13.00
N GLY A 433 -36.21 -0.32 -11.90
CA GLY A 433 -37.55 -0.64 -11.36
C GLY A 433 -38.70 -0.33 -12.32
N ASP A 434 -38.51 0.63 -13.22
CA ASP A 434 -39.50 1.01 -14.25
C ASP A 434 -39.51 0.07 -15.47
N GLY A 435 -38.65 -0.96 -15.48
CA GLY A 435 -38.55 -1.92 -16.58
C GLY A 435 -37.65 -1.48 -17.74
N LEU A 436 -36.99 -0.32 -17.65
CA LEU A 436 -36.00 0.11 -18.65
C LEU A 436 -34.72 -0.71 -18.53
N ARG A 437 -34.20 -1.16 -19.67
CA ARG A 437 -32.93 -1.89 -19.77
C ARG A 437 -31.88 -1.05 -20.47
N TYR A 438 -30.80 -0.77 -19.75
CA TYR A 438 -29.61 -0.08 -20.24
C TYR A 438 -28.60 -1.12 -20.70
N VAL A 439 -28.08 -0.98 -21.91
CA VAL A 439 -27.12 -1.91 -22.53
C VAL A 439 -25.79 -1.21 -22.72
N TYR A 440 -24.80 -1.61 -21.95
CA TYR A 440 -23.41 -1.15 -22.05
C TYR A 440 -22.63 -2.14 -22.92
N GLY A 441 -22.84 -2.05 -24.23
CA GLY A 441 -22.38 -3.05 -25.19
C GLY A 441 -20.96 -2.83 -25.68
N LEU A 442 -20.40 -1.62 -25.68
CA LEU A 442 -19.14 -1.31 -26.36
C LEU A 442 -17.97 -1.16 -25.37
N PRO A 443 -17.06 -2.14 -25.26
CA PRO A 443 -15.91 -2.03 -24.36
C PRO A 443 -14.78 -1.20 -24.99
N ALA A 444 -14.30 -0.17 -24.27
CA ALA A 444 -13.11 0.59 -24.61
C ALA A 444 -11.89 0.03 -23.86
N TYR A 445 -10.82 -0.31 -24.59
CA TYR A 445 -9.68 -1.03 -24.02
C TYR A 445 -8.49 -0.13 -23.70
N ASN A 446 -7.81 -0.45 -22.60
CA ASN A 446 -6.41 -0.14 -22.39
C ASN A 446 -5.60 -1.27 -23.02
N LEU A 447 -4.78 -0.94 -24.00
CA LEU A 447 -4.02 -1.89 -24.81
C LEU A 447 -2.65 -2.20 -24.21
N LEU A 448 -2.10 -1.28 -23.42
CA LEU A 448 -0.84 -1.42 -22.69
C LEU A 448 -0.94 -0.68 -21.36
N HIS A 449 -0.46 -1.30 -20.30
CA HIS A 449 -0.26 -0.67 -19.00
C HIS A 449 1.08 -1.17 -18.45
N GLU A 450 1.98 -0.25 -18.15
CA GLU A 450 3.28 -0.52 -17.55
C GLU A 450 3.47 0.34 -16.30
N GLU A 451 3.85 -0.30 -15.21
CA GLU A 451 4.36 0.36 -14.01
C GLU A 451 5.87 0.14 -13.95
N VAL A 452 6.64 1.22 -13.83
CA VAL A 452 8.10 1.18 -13.88
C VAL A 452 8.65 1.84 -12.61
N GLN A 453 9.52 1.11 -11.90
CA GLN A 453 10.29 1.59 -10.77
C GLN A 453 11.77 1.31 -10.99
N PHE A 454 12.64 2.30 -10.75
CA PHE A 454 14.06 2.19 -11.07
C PHE A 454 14.95 2.96 -10.09
N SER A 455 16.21 2.55 -9.93
CA SER A 455 17.21 3.27 -9.13
C SER A 455 17.54 4.63 -9.74
N VAL A 456 17.64 5.65 -8.88
CA VAL A 456 18.02 7.01 -9.27
C VAL A 456 19.22 7.49 -8.46
N PRO A 457 20.05 8.39 -9.00
CA PRO A 457 21.14 8.98 -8.24
C PRO A 457 20.60 9.89 -7.13
N HIS A 458 21.40 10.09 -6.08
CA HIS A 458 21.09 11.03 -5.01
C HIS A 458 20.75 12.43 -5.54
N GLN A 459 19.67 13.02 -5.01
CA GLN A 459 19.24 14.36 -5.35
C GLN A 459 19.78 15.37 -4.33
N SER A 460 20.72 16.23 -4.75
CA SER A 460 21.34 17.23 -3.87
C SER A 460 20.37 18.29 -3.35
N ASN A 461 19.30 18.57 -4.11
CA ASN A 461 18.23 19.44 -3.66
C ASN A 461 17.20 18.63 -2.86
N PRO A 462 17.03 18.88 -1.54
CA PRO A 462 16.08 18.14 -0.71
C PRO A 462 14.63 18.36 -1.14
N ASN A 463 14.35 19.41 -1.93
CA ASN A 463 13.03 19.75 -2.45
C ASN A 463 12.70 19.06 -3.79
N THR A 464 13.59 18.23 -4.35
CA THR A 464 13.30 17.48 -5.57
C THR A 464 12.15 16.50 -5.36
N THR A 465 11.18 16.49 -6.27
CA THR A 465 10.03 15.56 -6.24
C THR A 465 9.84 14.76 -7.52
N ARG A 466 10.50 15.19 -8.61
CA ARG A 466 10.56 14.46 -9.87
C ARG A 466 12.00 14.32 -10.34
N VAL A 467 12.30 13.21 -10.98
CA VAL A 467 13.63 12.83 -11.44
C VAL A 467 13.62 12.45 -12.91
N VAL A 468 14.69 12.80 -13.62
CA VAL A 468 14.87 12.49 -15.04
C VAL A 468 14.88 10.98 -15.23
N THR A 469 14.12 10.48 -16.20
CA THR A 469 14.06 9.06 -16.55
C THR A 469 15.31 8.62 -17.30
N GLY A 470 15.76 9.41 -18.28
CA GLY A 470 16.86 9.03 -19.17
C GLY A 470 16.58 7.75 -19.96
N THR A 471 17.59 7.25 -20.67
CA THR A 471 17.50 5.99 -21.43
C THR A 471 18.61 5.03 -21.00
N GLY A 472 18.22 3.85 -20.54
CA GLY A 472 19.13 2.74 -20.22
C GLY A 472 19.32 1.74 -21.38
N GLY A 473 18.70 2.01 -22.54
CA GLY A 473 18.58 1.07 -23.66
C GLY A 473 17.33 0.18 -23.57
N ALA A 474 16.96 -0.47 -24.69
CA ALA A 474 15.83 -1.41 -24.79
C ALA A 474 14.45 -0.88 -24.32
N GLY A 475 14.26 0.45 -24.28
CA GLY A 475 13.01 1.08 -23.82
C GLY A 475 12.86 1.20 -22.30
N ASP A 476 13.94 0.99 -21.55
CA ASP A 476 14.00 1.11 -20.10
C ASP A 476 14.67 2.43 -19.66
N PRO A 477 14.29 2.99 -18.48
CA PRO A 477 14.91 4.19 -17.95
C PRO A 477 16.39 3.96 -17.60
N SER A 478 17.14 5.04 -17.38
CA SER A 478 18.51 4.93 -16.88
C SER A 478 18.50 4.57 -15.40
N TYR A 479 18.84 3.32 -15.07
CA TYR A 479 18.78 2.79 -13.70
C TYR A 479 20.13 2.33 -13.13
N SER A 480 21.16 2.16 -13.99
CA SER A 480 22.46 1.62 -13.59
C SER A 480 23.43 2.71 -13.16
N HIS A 481 23.16 3.35 -12.02
CA HIS A 481 24.01 4.40 -11.46
C HIS A 481 25.00 3.85 -10.44
N ALA A 482 26.17 4.49 -10.30
CA ALA A 482 27.12 4.17 -9.23
C ALA A 482 26.50 4.50 -7.86
N ASN A 483 26.86 3.73 -6.82
CA ASN A 483 26.36 3.91 -5.45
C ASN A 483 24.82 3.82 -5.32
N THR A 484 24.18 2.99 -6.14
CA THR A 484 22.75 2.65 -6.05
C THR A 484 22.56 1.15 -6.17
N ASP A 485 21.36 0.64 -5.87
CA ASP A 485 21.01 -0.78 -6.04
C ASP A 485 21.00 -1.27 -7.49
N LYS A 486 21.11 -0.36 -8.48
CA LYS A 486 20.97 -0.65 -9.92
C LYS A 486 19.69 -1.45 -10.23
N TYR A 487 18.61 -1.07 -9.57
CA TYR A 487 17.33 -1.77 -9.60
C TYR A 487 16.45 -1.31 -10.76
N LEU A 488 15.76 -2.26 -11.40
CA LEU A 488 14.68 -1.99 -12.35
C LEU A 488 13.59 -3.04 -12.14
N LYS A 489 12.36 -2.57 -11.90
CA LYS A 489 11.15 -3.37 -11.92
C LYS A 489 10.17 -2.79 -12.92
N ARG A 490 9.70 -3.67 -13.83
CA ARG A 490 8.67 -3.37 -14.82
C ARG A 490 7.53 -4.36 -14.65
N THR A 491 6.36 -3.88 -14.30
CA THR A 491 5.12 -4.67 -14.27
C THR A 491 4.33 -4.32 -15.52
N GLU A 492 4.02 -5.31 -16.36
CA GLU A 492 3.19 -5.14 -17.56
C GLU A 492 1.85 -5.84 -17.31
N ILE A 493 0.75 -5.08 -17.35
CA ILE A 493 -0.60 -5.61 -17.21
C ILE A 493 -1.17 -5.85 -18.62
N SER A 494 -1.72 -7.04 -18.84
CA SER A 494 -2.36 -7.41 -20.10
C SER A 494 -3.53 -6.49 -20.43
N ARG A 495 -3.91 -6.39 -21.70
CA ARG A 495 -5.04 -5.57 -22.16
C ARG A 495 -6.32 -5.82 -21.35
N TYR A 496 -7.00 -4.74 -20.96
CA TYR A 496 -8.26 -4.81 -20.20
C TYR A 496 -9.21 -3.67 -20.61
N ALA A 497 -10.51 -3.89 -20.44
CA ALA A 497 -11.51 -2.86 -20.68
C ALA A 497 -11.47 -1.81 -19.55
N HIS A 498 -11.29 -0.54 -19.88
CA HIS A 498 -11.32 0.56 -18.90
C HIS A 498 -12.73 1.14 -18.73
N SER A 499 -13.57 1.03 -19.76
CA SER A 499 -14.95 1.49 -19.77
C SER A 499 -15.84 0.63 -20.65
N TYR A 500 -17.12 0.54 -20.30
CA TYR A 500 -18.17 -0.05 -21.14
C TYR A 500 -19.17 1.04 -21.49
N LEU A 501 -19.31 1.37 -22.76
CA LEU A 501 -20.10 2.50 -23.22
C LEU A 501 -21.56 2.10 -23.42
N LEU A 502 -22.48 2.98 -23.03
CA LEU A 502 -23.92 2.80 -23.19
C LEU A 502 -24.28 2.83 -24.68
N THR A 503 -24.73 1.72 -25.24
CA THR A 503 -25.04 1.58 -26.67
C THR A 503 -26.53 1.59 -26.95
N ALA A 504 -27.36 1.20 -25.98
CA ALA A 504 -28.81 1.26 -26.10
C ALA A 504 -29.53 1.43 -24.75
N ILE A 505 -30.71 2.03 -24.78
CA ILE A 505 -31.73 1.95 -23.71
C ILE A 505 -32.98 1.40 -24.38
N VAL A 506 -33.59 0.37 -23.81
CA VAL A 506 -34.82 -0.24 -24.35
C VAL A 506 -35.89 -0.37 -23.27
N GLY A 507 -37.14 -0.18 -23.66
CA GLY A 507 -38.31 -0.34 -22.80
C GLY A 507 -38.76 -1.80 -22.67
N PRO A 508 -39.69 -2.08 -21.74
CA PRO A 508 -40.28 -3.41 -21.60
C PRO A 508 -41.12 -3.82 -22.82
N ASP A 509 -41.51 -2.86 -23.67
CA ASP A 509 -42.28 -3.03 -24.90
C ASP A 509 -41.40 -3.15 -26.17
N TYR A 510 -40.07 -3.12 -26.03
CA TYR A 510 -39.16 -3.18 -27.16
C TYR A 510 -39.15 -4.56 -27.84
N VAL A 511 -39.28 -4.57 -29.16
CA VAL A 511 -39.19 -5.77 -30.01
C VAL A 511 -38.28 -5.51 -31.19
N ASP A 512 -37.20 -6.29 -31.28
CA ASP A 512 -36.26 -6.33 -32.40
C ASP A 512 -36.85 -7.19 -33.53
N LEU A 513 -37.21 -6.58 -34.66
CA LEU A 513 -37.93 -7.28 -35.74
C LEU A 513 -37.01 -8.13 -36.63
N THR A 514 -35.78 -7.67 -36.87
CA THR A 514 -34.86 -8.30 -37.82
C THR A 514 -33.68 -9.00 -37.14
N ASN A 515 -33.66 -9.00 -35.80
CA ASN A 515 -32.61 -9.57 -34.95
C ASN A 515 -31.24 -8.94 -35.25
N ASP A 516 -31.19 -7.67 -35.63
CA ASP A 516 -29.98 -6.95 -36.02
C ASP A 516 -29.54 -5.88 -35.01
N GLY A 517 -30.18 -5.88 -33.84
CA GLY A 517 -30.00 -4.90 -32.78
C GLY A 517 -30.91 -3.70 -33.00
N VAL A 518 -30.67 -2.61 -32.27
CA VAL A 518 -31.59 -1.46 -32.33
C VAL A 518 -31.56 -0.78 -33.70
N THR A 519 -32.67 -0.85 -34.42
CA THR A 519 -32.87 -0.30 -35.76
C THR A 519 -34.21 0.46 -35.88
N PRO A 520 -34.35 1.38 -36.88
CA PRO A 520 -35.52 2.25 -36.98
C PRO A 520 -36.85 1.54 -37.20
N ASP A 521 -36.84 0.31 -37.73
CA ASP A 521 -38.02 -0.54 -37.93
C ASP A 521 -38.55 -1.16 -36.63
N ASP A 522 -37.75 -1.19 -35.57
CA ASP A 522 -38.13 -1.79 -34.28
C ASP A 522 -39.35 -1.13 -33.61
N LEU A 523 -40.05 -1.95 -32.84
CA LEU A 523 -41.23 -1.55 -32.07
C LEU A 523 -40.87 -1.20 -30.62
N GLY A 524 -41.78 -0.48 -29.96
CA GLY A 524 -41.63 -0.04 -28.57
C GLY A 524 -40.64 1.10 -28.35
N TYR A 525 -40.27 1.32 -27.09
CA TYR A 525 -39.33 2.37 -26.70
C TYR A 525 -37.88 1.92 -26.87
N TRP A 526 -37.09 2.73 -27.58
CA TRP A 526 -35.64 2.54 -27.67
C TRP A 526 -34.89 3.87 -27.88
N VAL A 527 -33.65 3.90 -27.39
CA VAL A 527 -32.64 4.92 -27.66
C VAL A 527 -31.35 4.22 -28.05
N LYS A 528 -30.74 4.63 -29.16
CA LYS A 528 -29.48 4.08 -29.67
C LYS A 528 -28.36 5.11 -29.57
N PHE A 529 -27.18 4.67 -29.17
CA PHE A 529 -25.99 5.51 -29.07
C PHE A 529 -24.88 4.99 -29.97
N THR A 530 -24.32 5.87 -30.81
CA THR A 530 -23.23 5.55 -31.72
C THR A 530 -22.00 6.39 -31.38
N TYR A 531 -20.86 5.72 -31.28
CA TYR A 531 -19.58 6.34 -30.89
C TYR A 531 -18.60 6.37 -32.06
N LYS A 532 -17.76 7.40 -32.11
CA LYS A 532 -16.58 7.48 -32.97
C LYS A 532 -15.33 7.09 -32.20
N LYS A 533 -14.59 6.09 -32.72
CA LYS A 533 -13.24 5.74 -32.24
C LYS A 533 -12.24 6.73 -32.82
N THR A 534 -11.76 7.66 -32.00
CA THR A 534 -10.87 8.73 -32.47
C THR A 534 -9.42 8.27 -32.56
N THR A 535 -8.98 7.38 -31.67
CA THR A 535 -7.63 6.84 -31.69
C THR A 535 -7.57 5.51 -30.93
N ASP A 536 -6.59 4.67 -31.31
CA ASP A 536 -6.18 3.43 -30.64
C ASP A 536 -4.83 3.53 -29.92
N ASP A 537 -4.11 4.65 -30.06
CA ASP A 537 -2.76 4.85 -29.49
C ASP A 537 -2.72 6.14 -28.63
N TYR A 538 -3.78 6.41 -27.85
CA TYR A 538 -3.70 7.49 -26.88
C TYR A 538 -2.78 7.09 -25.73
N LYS A 539 -1.57 7.66 -25.71
CA LYS A 539 -0.54 7.39 -24.71
C LYS A 539 -0.78 8.25 -23.47
N TRP A 540 -0.98 7.62 -22.32
CA TRP A 540 -1.15 8.29 -21.04
C TRP A 540 0.00 7.93 -20.09
N ARG A 541 0.32 8.82 -19.15
CA ARG A 541 1.44 8.65 -18.22
C ARG A 541 1.23 9.46 -16.95
N ASP A 542 1.67 8.93 -15.83
CA ASP A 542 1.80 9.65 -14.56
C ASP A 542 3.21 9.44 -13.96
N PRO A 543 3.97 10.52 -13.67
CA PRO A 543 3.67 11.91 -14.05
C PRO A 543 3.77 12.12 -15.57
N PHE A 544 3.25 13.24 -16.07
CA PHE A 544 3.28 13.52 -17.52
C PHE A 544 4.71 13.52 -18.07
N ARG A 545 5.66 14.13 -17.37
CA ARG A 545 7.11 14.10 -17.67
C ARG A 545 7.91 13.70 -16.43
N GLN A 546 9.13 13.21 -16.64
CA GLN A 546 10.01 12.73 -15.56
C GLN A 546 9.36 11.59 -14.76
N ALA A 547 9.97 11.10 -13.69
CA ALA A 547 9.39 10.12 -12.78
C ALA A 547 9.16 10.75 -11.40
N HIS A 548 8.18 10.28 -10.65
CA HIS A 548 8.04 10.67 -9.23
C HIS A 548 9.27 10.15 -8.47
N LEU A 549 9.87 11.00 -7.64
CA LEU A 549 10.92 10.58 -6.72
C LEU A 549 10.28 9.88 -5.52
N GLN A 550 10.65 8.63 -5.33
CA GLN A 550 10.41 7.86 -4.11
C GLN A 550 11.72 7.82 -3.33
N GLU A 551 11.91 8.83 -2.48
CA GLU A 551 13.01 8.83 -1.52
C GLU A 551 12.78 7.67 -0.55
N GLY A 552 13.81 6.86 -0.32
CA GLY A 552 13.75 5.84 0.72
C GLY A 552 14.08 6.47 2.07
N TRP A 553 15.13 6.01 2.73
CA TRP A 553 15.60 6.65 3.97
C TRP A 553 16.39 7.92 3.65
N ARG A 554 16.14 9.00 4.40
CA ARG A 554 16.73 10.33 4.12
C ARG A 554 18.26 10.36 4.17
N HIS A 555 18.88 9.37 4.81
CA HIS A 555 20.34 9.23 4.95
C HIS A 555 20.92 8.02 4.22
N ASP A 556 20.13 7.25 3.48
CA ASP A 556 20.61 6.14 2.65
C ASP A 556 20.23 6.31 1.18
N TYR A 557 20.96 7.15 0.47
CA TYR A 557 20.65 7.50 -0.93
C TYR A 557 20.76 6.32 -1.92
N ARG A 558 21.23 5.14 -1.50
CA ARG A 558 21.31 3.95 -2.36
C ARG A 558 19.91 3.42 -2.66
N ASP A 559 18.97 3.65 -1.74
CA ASP A 559 17.62 3.13 -1.78
C ASP A 559 16.62 4.04 -2.56
N ASP A 560 17.02 5.25 -2.95
CA ASP A 560 16.21 6.17 -3.74
C ASP A 560 15.76 5.53 -5.07
N LYS A 561 14.47 5.67 -5.37
CA LYS A 561 13.85 5.14 -6.61
C LYS A 561 13.07 6.23 -7.35
N GLY A 562 13.02 6.12 -8.67
CA GLY A 562 12.08 6.82 -9.54
C GLY A 562 10.93 5.89 -9.92
N ALA A 563 9.70 6.42 -9.96
CA ALA A 563 8.52 5.67 -10.40
C ALA A 563 7.67 6.43 -11.41
N PHE A 564 7.16 5.74 -12.43
CA PHE A 564 6.12 6.26 -13.31
C PHE A 564 5.24 5.13 -13.84
N THR A 565 4.00 5.47 -14.18
CA THR A 565 3.05 4.58 -14.86
C THR A 565 2.81 5.10 -16.27
N TYR A 566 2.74 4.19 -17.24
CA TYR A 566 2.54 4.50 -18.66
C TYR A 566 1.53 3.54 -19.27
N GLY A 567 0.73 4.00 -20.23
CA GLY A 567 -0.14 3.12 -20.97
C GLY A 567 -0.64 3.68 -22.30
N LYS A 568 -1.36 2.83 -23.03
CA LYS A 568 -1.94 3.14 -24.34
C LYS A 568 -3.39 2.70 -24.36
N LYS A 569 -4.33 3.60 -24.62
CA LYS A 569 -5.75 3.28 -24.62
C LYS A 569 -6.48 3.75 -25.86
N GLN A 570 -7.60 3.11 -26.12
CA GLN A 570 -8.57 3.51 -27.12
C GLN A 570 -9.47 4.62 -26.56
N LEU A 571 -9.80 5.59 -27.40
CA LEU A 571 -10.76 6.65 -27.08
C LEU A 571 -11.95 6.59 -28.02
N PHE A 572 -13.13 6.64 -27.41
CA PHE A 572 -14.42 6.67 -28.08
C PHE A 572 -15.21 7.86 -27.56
N TYR A 573 -15.89 8.56 -28.48
CA TYR A 573 -16.72 9.69 -28.14
C TYR A 573 -18.11 9.54 -28.75
N LEU A 574 -19.14 9.90 -28.00
CA LEU A 574 -20.51 9.87 -28.49
C LEU A 574 -20.63 10.82 -29.67
N THR A 575 -21.15 10.34 -30.80
CA THR A 575 -21.31 11.12 -32.04
C THR A 575 -22.77 11.21 -32.45
N ARG A 576 -23.59 10.22 -32.10
CA ARG A 576 -25.01 10.23 -32.43
C ARG A 576 -25.83 9.51 -31.38
N ALA A 577 -26.97 10.10 -30.99
CA ALA A 577 -28.01 9.45 -30.21
C ALA A 577 -29.32 9.49 -31.00
N GLU A 578 -30.03 8.38 -31.06
CA GLU A 578 -31.19 8.22 -31.94
C GLU A 578 -32.37 7.62 -31.19
N THR A 579 -33.56 8.09 -31.53
CA THR A 579 -34.83 7.49 -31.15
C THR A 579 -35.65 7.20 -32.41
N LYS A 580 -36.87 6.70 -32.23
CA LYS A 580 -37.82 6.49 -33.33
C LYS A 580 -38.19 7.76 -34.08
N SER A 581 -38.12 8.93 -33.44
CA SER A 581 -38.54 10.21 -34.04
C SER A 581 -37.41 11.23 -34.22
N HIS A 582 -36.37 11.20 -33.39
CA HIS A 582 -35.32 12.22 -33.35
C HIS A 582 -33.92 11.64 -33.49
N ILE A 583 -33.00 12.45 -34.01
CA ILE A 583 -31.57 12.16 -34.11
C ILE A 583 -30.82 13.36 -33.52
N ALA A 584 -30.00 13.13 -32.50
CA ALA A 584 -29.08 14.11 -31.96
C ALA A 584 -27.65 13.78 -32.45
N GLU A 585 -27.00 14.72 -33.12
CA GLU A 585 -25.62 14.63 -33.57
C GLU A 585 -24.71 15.48 -32.69
N PHE A 586 -23.61 14.89 -32.25
CA PHE A 586 -22.63 15.49 -31.35
C PHE A 586 -21.38 15.83 -32.15
N GLU A 587 -21.13 17.13 -32.32
CA GLU A 587 -19.94 17.62 -32.99
C GLU A 587 -18.89 18.03 -31.96
N MET A 588 -17.64 17.71 -32.27
CA MET A 588 -16.54 17.81 -31.32
C MET A 588 -15.38 18.60 -31.93
N SER A 589 -14.63 19.28 -31.07
CA SER A 589 -13.39 19.97 -31.40
C SER A 589 -12.21 19.40 -30.62
N GLU A 590 -11.00 19.54 -31.16
CA GLU A 590 -9.79 19.14 -30.44
C GLU A 590 -9.52 20.07 -29.26
N ARG A 591 -9.14 19.47 -28.13
CA ARG A 591 -8.73 20.19 -26.93
C ARG A 591 -7.24 20.55 -27.00
N SER A 592 -6.92 21.75 -26.50
CA SER A 592 -5.54 22.23 -26.28
C SER A 592 -4.89 21.60 -25.03
N ASP A 593 -5.70 21.17 -24.06
CA ASP A 593 -5.32 20.51 -22.82
C ASP A 593 -5.51 18.98 -22.89
N ALA A 594 -5.11 18.29 -21.82
CA ALA A 594 -5.29 16.85 -21.67
C ALA A 594 -4.72 16.04 -22.84
N ARG A 595 -3.60 16.49 -23.42
CA ARG A 595 -2.92 15.76 -24.50
C ARG A 595 -2.20 14.54 -23.96
N GLY A 596 -2.06 13.51 -24.80
CA GLY A 596 -1.27 12.34 -24.48
C GLY A 596 0.22 12.65 -24.38
N VAL A 597 1.01 11.73 -23.84
CA VAL A 597 2.48 11.83 -23.88
C VAL A 597 3.03 11.48 -25.25
N LEU A 598 4.18 12.02 -25.64
CA LEU A 598 4.82 11.66 -26.90
C LEU A 598 5.48 10.28 -26.83
N SER A 599 6.19 10.02 -25.73
CA SER A 599 6.94 8.78 -25.48
C SER A 599 6.88 8.33 -24.01
N LYS A 600 7.26 7.07 -23.77
CA LYS A 600 7.30 6.45 -22.44
C LYS A 600 8.33 7.11 -21.51
N LEU A 601 9.52 7.41 -22.03
CA LEU A 601 10.66 7.96 -21.29
C LEU A 601 10.83 9.45 -21.61
N GLN A 602 9.76 10.24 -21.40
CA GLN A 602 9.81 11.68 -21.67
C GLN A 602 10.13 12.49 -20.42
N ASP A 603 11.12 13.36 -20.54
CA ASP A 603 11.56 14.28 -19.48
C ASP A 603 11.15 15.73 -19.73
N THR A 604 10.58 16.02 -20.90
CA THR A 604 10.07 17.33 -21.32
C THR A 604 8.56 17.29 -21.55
N ASN A 605 7.94 18.45 -21.74
CA ASN A 605 6.49 18.59 -22.02
C ASN A 605 6.14 18.21 -23.47
N GLY A 606 6.61 17.06 -23.96
CA GLY A 606 6.29 16.52 -25.27
C GLY A 606 4.80 16.17 -25.37
N LEU A 607 4.09 16.80 -26.30
CA LEU A 607 2.65 16.63 -26.47
C LEU A 607 2.32 15.62 -27.58
N GLY A 608 1.53 14.60 -27.23
CA GLY A 608 1.01 13.57 -28.11
C GLY A 608 -0.37 13.89 -28.68
N LYS A 609 -1.20 12.86 -28.87
CA LYS A 609 -2.54 12.99 -29.48
C LYS A 609 -3.49 13.85 -28.62
N ASN A 610 -4.38 14.58 -29.28
CA ASN A 610 -5.42 15.38 -28.65
C ASN A 610 -6.59 14.51 -28.17
N VAL A 611 -7.25 15.00 -27.12
CA VAL A 611 -8.60 14.58 -26.75
C VAL A 611 -9.61 15.59 -27.27
N PHE A 612 -10.90 15.27 -27.21
CA PHE A 612 -11.96 16.09 -27.80
C PHE A 612 -12.89 16.72 -26.75
N ALA A 613 -13.42 17.89 -27.07
CA ALA A 613 -14.48 18.60 -26.36
C ALA A 613 -15.76 18.59 -27.19
N LEU A 614 -16.92 18.65 -26.54
CA LEU A 614 -18.20 18.79 -27.23
C LEU A 614 -18.39 20.25 -27.67
N GLN A 615 -18.44 20.50 -28.97
CA GLN A 615 -18.61 21.85 -29.53
C GLN A 615 -20.10 22.21 -29.67
N GLN A 616 -20.90 21.28 -30.18
CA GLN A 616 -22.34 21.48 -30.34
C GLN A 616 -23.12 20.17 -30.43
N ILE A 617 -24.40 20.25 -30.09
CA ILE A 617 -25.38 19.16 -30.30
C ILE A 617 -26.43 19.67 -31.25
N LYS A 618 -26.62 18.99 -32.39
CA LYS A 618 -27.65 19.29 -33.38
C LYS A 618 -28.77 18.26 -33.27
N LEU A 619 -30.00 18.72 -33.05
CA LEU A 619 -31.19 17.87 -32.97
C LEU A 619 -31.98 17.95 -34.27
N PHE A 620 -32.27 16.80 -34.86
CA PHE A 620 -33.05 16.62 -36.09
C PHE A 620 -34.28 15.75 -35.81
N THR A 621 -35.31 15.91 -36.63
CA THR A 621 -36.44 14.98 -36.72
C THR A 621 -36.23 14.04 -37.90
N ARG A 622 -36.61 12.76 -37.78
CA ARG A 622 -36.47 11.81 -38.90
C ARG A 622 -37.29 12.22 -40.12
N SER A 623 -38.47 12.81 -39.91
CA SER A 623 -39.34 13.33 -40.97
C SER A 623 -38.80 14.58 -41.65
N GLY A 624 -38.03 15.41 -40.92
CA GLY A 624 -37.48 16.67 -41.43
C GLY A 624 -36.13 16.53 -42.16
N GLY A 625 -35.52 15.34 -42.13
CA GLY A 625 -34.23 15.06 -42.77
C GLY A 625 -33.03 15.67 -42.03
N SER A 626 -31.85 15.64 -42.67
CA SER A 626 -30.56 16.05 -42.08
C SER A 626 -30.08 17.46 -42.48
N LEU A 627 -30.89 18.23 -43.21
CA LEU A 627 -30.46 19.51 -43.77
C LEU A 627 -30.47 20.67 -42.77
N GLN A 628 -31.45 20.70 -41.86
CA GLN A 628 -31.59 21.79 -40.88
C GLN A 628 -31.97 21.23 -39.51
N PRO A 629 -31.18 21.48 -38.45
CA PRO A 629 -31.54 21.06 -37.10
C PRO A 629 -32.72 21.89 -36.60
N ILE A 630 -33.64 21.24 -35.87
CA ILE A 630 -34.74 21.93 -35.18
C ILE A 630 -34.23 22.70 -33.96
N LYS A 631 -33.15 22.22 -33.34
CA LYS A 631 -32.48 22.84 -32.19
C LYS A 631 -30.98 22.55 -32.25
N THR A 632 -30.16 23.57 -32.00
CA THR A 632 -28.72 23.43 -31.84
C THR A 632 -28.33 23.93 -30.44
N THR A 633 -27.70 23.07 -29.65
CA THR A 633 -27.08 23.47 -28.38
C THR A 633 -25.62 23.76 -28.62
N ARG A 634 -25.16 24.94 -28.24
CA ARG A 634 -23.79 25.41 -28.46
C ARG A 634 -23.05 25.51 -27.14
N PHE A 635 -21.75 25.26 -27.18
CA PHE A 635 -20.86 25.34 -26.03
C PHE A 635 -19.67 26.23 -26.36
N GLU A 636 -19.38 27.20 -25.50
CA GLU A 636 -18.17 28.05 -25.59
C GLU A 636 -17.25 27.72 -24.43
N TYR A 637 -15.98 27.51 -24.73
CA TYR A 637 -14.95 27.19 -23.75
C TYR A 637 -13.77 28.15 -23.86
N ASP A 638 -13.04 28.27 -22.76
CA ASP A 638 -11.66 28.79 -22.75
C ASP A 638 -10.74 27.83 -21.96
N ASN A 639 -9.51 28.26 -21.72
CA ASN A 639 -8.52 27.53 -20.91
C ASN A 639 -8.06 28.36 -19.71
N SER A 640 -8.99 29.08 -19.06
CA SER A 640 -8.67 30.06 -18.02
C SER A 640 -8.34 29.44 -16.66
N LEU A 641 -8.88 28.25 -16.33
CA LEU A 641 -8.69 27.64 -15.01
C LEU A 641 -7.47 26.71 -14.95
N CYS A 642 -6.78 26.70 -13.80
CA CYS A 642 -5.66 25.81 -13.50
C CYS A 642 -4.55 25.90 -14.57
N LEU A 643 -3.93 27.07 -14.69
CA LEU A 643 -2.88 27.35 -15.68
C LEU A 643 -1.59 26.54 -15.38
N GLY A 644 -0.69 26.43 -16.37
CA GLY A 644 0.62 25.80 -16.18
C GLY A 644 0.62 24.28 -16.17
N ILE A 645 -0.43 23.64 -16.70
CA ILE A 645 -0.49 22.17 -16.85
C ILE A 645 0.59 21.64 -17.80
N ASP A 646 1.25 20.54 -17.44
CA ASP A 646 2.31 19.93 -18.25
C ASP A 646 1.78 19.39 -19.61
N ASN A 647 0.50 19.02 -19.68
CA ASN A 647 -0.15 18.39 -20.84
C ASN A 647 -1.03 19.34 -21.67
N GLY A 648 -0.73 20.64 -21.61
CA GLY A 648 -1.39 21.70 -22.38
C GLY A 648 -0.43 22.45 -23.30
N THR A 649 -0.99 23.19 -24.27
CA THR A 649 -0.21 24.05 -25.17
C THR A 649 -0.01 25.45 -24.58
N GLY A 650 1.20 26.01 -24.67
CA GLY A 650 1.44 27.44 -24.44
C GLY A 650 1.17 27.95 -23.02
N GLY A 651 1.25 27.10 -21.99
CA GLY A 651 1.00 27.50 -20.59
C GLY A 651 -0.47 27.75 -20.24
N GLN A 652 -1.38 27.42 -21.17
CA GLN A 652 -2.83 27.48 -20.96
C GLN A 652 -3.29 26.53 -19.86
N GLY A 653 -4.48 26.77 -19.32
CA GLY A 653 -5.11 25.92 -18.31
C GLY A 653 -5.99 24.83 -18.89
N LYS A 654 -6.86 24.29 -18.03
CA LYS A 654 -7.83 23.24 -18.35
C LYS A 654 -9.03 23.80 -19.10
N LEU A 655 -9.62 22.97 -19.96
CA LEU A 655 -10.84 23.30 -20.67
C LEU A 655 -11.94 23.74 -19.69
N THR A 656 -12.42 24.96 -19.84
CA THR A 656 -13.34 25.63 -18.92
C THR A 656 -14.58 26.06 -19.71
N LEU A 657 -15.77 25.60 -19.31
CA LEU A 657 -17.02 25.98 -19.96
C LEU A 657 -17.40 27.41 -19.56
N LYS A 658 -17.60 28.29 -20.54
CA LYS A 658 -17.94 29.71 -20.32
C LYS A 658 -19.38 30.02 -20.67
N LYS A 659 -19.93 29.41 -21.74
CA LYS A 659 -21.32 29.64 -22.14
C LYS A 659 -21.99 28.41 -22.72
N VAL A 660 -23.31 28.34 -22.52
CA VAL A 660 -24.20 27.41 -23.23
C VAL A 660 -25.42 28.18 -23.73
N TRP A 661 -25.80 27.98 -24.99
CA TRP A 661 -27.03 28.57 -25.53
C TRP A 661 -27.72 27.65 -26.53
N PHE A 662 -28.94 28.02 -26.90
CA PHE A 662 -29.80 27.24 -27.77
C PHE A 662 -30.24 28.06 -28.98
N GLU A 663 -29.99 27.54 -30.16
CA GLU A 663 -30.46 28.05 -31.46
C GLU A 663 -31.61 27.18 -31.96
N TYR A 664 -32.57 27.76 -32.68
CA TYR A 664 -33.76 27.06 -33.15
C TYR A 664 -33.96 27.29 -34.65
N GLY A 665 -34.06 26.21 -35.42
CA GLY A 665 -34.04 26.27 -36.89
C GLY A 665 -32.81 27.03 -37.40
N GLY A 666 -33.03 28.04 -38.25
CA GLY A 666 -31.97 28.94 -38.74
C GLY A 666 -31.68 30.15 -37.85
N SER A 667 -32.37 30.33 -36.72
CA SER A 667 -32.24 31.53 -35.88
C SER A 667 -31.07 31.42 -34.90
N GLN A 668 -30.11 32.33 -35.04
CA GLN A 668 -28.96 32.48 -34.12
C GLN A 668 -29.23 33.43 -32.95
N ARG A 669 -30.46 33.94 -32.80
CA ARG A 669 -30.82 34.91 -31.73
C ARG A 669 -30.55 34.39 -30.32
N GLY A 670 -30.55 33.08 -30.12
CA GLY A 670 -30.21 32.46 -28.84
C GLY A 670 -28.82 32.80 -28.33
N ALA A 671 -27.87 33.12 -29.22
CA ALA A 671 -26.52 33.53 -28.84
C ALA A 671 -26.48 34.85 -28.05
N LEU A 672 -27.52 35.69 -28.15
CA LEU A 672 -27.63 36.95 -27.41
C LEU A 672 -28.02 36.76 -25.94
N ASN A 673 -28.58 35.60 -25.57
CA ASN A 673 -29.02 35.30 -24.21
C ASN A 673 -28.51 33.90 -23.77
N PRO A 674 -27.19 33.73 -23.58
CA PRO A 674 -26.62 32.47 -23.13
C PRO A 674 -26.78 32.25 -21.62
N TYR A 675 -26.63 31.00 -21.19
CA TYR A 675 -26.19 30.70 -19.83
C TYR A 675 -24.70 31.04 -19.75
N GLU A 676 -24.29 31.88 -18.81
CA GLU A 676 -22.87 32.26 -18.61
C GLU A 676 -22.36 31.69 -17.29
N PHE A 677 -21.17 31.10 -17.33
CA PHE A 677 -20.56 30.42 -16.19
C PHE A 677 -19.35 31.19 -15.66
N THR A 678 -19.41 31.53 -14.38
CA THR A 678 -18.36 32.22 -13.63
C THR A 678 -17.86 31.31 -12.52
N TYR A 679 -16.53 31.25 -12.39
CA TYR A 679 -15.85 30.39 -11.43
C TYR A 679 -15.22 31.22 -10.32
N HIS A 680 -14.80 30.54 -9.27
CA HIS A 680 -14.15 31.12 -8.11
C HIS A 680 -12.91 31.94 -8.51
N SER A 681 -12.68 33.06 -7.83
CA SER A 681 -11.57 33.97 -8.12
C SER A 681 -10.21 33.38 -7.77
N SER A 682 -10.16 32.49 -6.76
CA SER A 682 -8.98 31.66 -6.49
C SER A 682 -8.80 30.66 -7.62
N ASN A 683 -7.77 30.90 -8.44
CA ASN A 683 -7.39 30.07 -9.57
C ASN A 683 -5.89 29.77 -9.54
N PRO A 684 -5.42 28.98 -8.56
CA PRO A 684 -4.01 28.64 -8.46
C PRO A 684 -3.56 27.83 -9.68
N ASN A 685 -2.29 28.01 -10.06
CA ASN A 685 -1.65 27.24 -11.13
C ASN A 685 -1.53 25.76 -10.71
N TYR A 686 -1.47 24.89 -11.71
CA TYR A 686 -1.19 23.48 -11.50
C TYR A 686 0.19 23.29 -10.84
N ASP A 687 0.20 22.59 -9.72
CA ASP A 687 1.40 22.07 -9.08
C ASP A 687 1.08 20.67 -8.55
N ILE A 688 2.03 19.75 -8.68
CA ILE A 688 1.81 18.35 -8.29
C ILE A 688 1.78 18.15 -6.78
N LEU A 689 2.31 19.08 -5.98
CA LEU A 689 2.46 18.94 -4.52
C LEU A 689 1.44 19.76 -3.74
N THR A 690 0.59 20.54 -4.41
CA THR A 690 -0.41 21.40 -3.78
C THR A 690 -1.72 20.66 -3.53
N TYR A 691 -1.63 19.50 -2.88
CA TYR A 691 -2.78 18.68 -2.52
C TYR A 691 -2.71 18.20 -1.08
N ASP A 692 -3.88 17.98 -0.47
CA ASP A 692 -4.02 17.30 0.81
C ASP A 692 -4.27 15.78 0.65
N ARG A 693 -4.45 15.05 1.74
CA ARG A 693 -4.70 13.60 1.72
C ARG A 693 -6.00 13.21 1.02
N TRP A 694 -6.92 14.16 0.81
CA TRP A 694 -8.19 13.96 0.13
C TRP A 694 -8.12 14.33 -1.36
N GLY A 695 -7.00 14.90 -1.80
CA GLY A 695 -6.77 15.32 -3.19
C GLY A 695 -7.26 16.74 -3.51
N ASN A 696 -7.64 17.52 -2.50
CA ASN A 696 -8.09 18.90 -2.67
C ASN A 696 -6.91 19.87 -2.60
N TYR A 697 -7.08 21.05 -3.18
CA TYR A 697 -6.02 22.05 -3.25
C TYR A 697 -5.57 22.46 -1.85
N ARG A 698 -4.25 22.43 -1.64
CA ARG A 698 -3.64 22.95 -0.42
C ARG A 698 -2.29 23.58 -0.77
N PRO A 699 -2.09 24.89 -0.55
CA PRO A 699 -0.80 25.49 -0.74
C PRO A 699 0.21 24.97 0.29
N PHE A 700 1.49 24.93 -0.08
CA PHE A 700 2.57 24.67 0.85
C PHE A 700 3.22 26.00 1.31
N PRO A 701 3.82 26.05 2.51
CA PRO A 701 4.55 27.23 2.97
C PRO A 701 5.72 27.59 2.05
N GLU A 702 6.06 28.87 1.98
CA GLU A 702 7.15 29.37 1.15
C GLU A 702 8.46 28.58 1.37
N ASN A 703 9.14 28.25 0.26
CA ASN A 703 10.39 27.46 0.24
C ASN A 703 10.29 26.04 0.84
N LYS A 704 9.07 25.50 1.03
CA LYS A 704 8.83 24.14 1.54
C LYS A 704 7.88 23.31 0.64
N PRO A 705 8.21 23.09 -0.64
CA PRO A 705 7.36 22.37 -1.60
C PRO A 705 7.01 20.94 -1.16
N ARG A 706 7.84 20.31 -0.33
CA ARG A 706 7.61 18.96 0.21
C ARG A 706 6.76 18.92 1.49
N TYR A 707 6.30 20.08 1.99
CA TYR A 707 5.53 20.14 3.23
C TYR A 707 4.28 19.26 3.20
N ASN A 708 3.52 19.31 2.09
CA ASN A 708 2.32 18.49 1.93
C ASN A 708 2.63 16.99 1.76
N VAL A 709 3.81 16.63 1.25
CA VAL A 709 4.26 15.22 1.19
C VAL A 709 4.54 14.70 2.60
N ASP A 710 5.25 15.49 3.41
CA ASP A 710 5.60 15.12 4.79
C ASP A 710 4.36 15.18 5.73
N PHE A 711 3.45 16.13 5.49
CA PHE A 711 2.25 16.38 6.27
C PHE A 711 1.03 16.66 5.38
N PRO A 712 0.37 15.63 4.81
CA PRO A 712 -0.75 15.80 3.88
C PRO A 712 -2.10 16.08 4.58
N TYR A 713 -2.12 16.45 5.87
CA TYR A 713 -3.37 16.60 6.62
C TYR A 713 -3.88 18.05 6.58
N VAL A 714 -5.20 18.21 6.43
CA VAL A 714 -5.91 19.49 6.46
C VAL A 714 -5.57 20.29 7.72
N ASN A 715 -5.45 21.61 7.58
CA ASN A 715 -5.25 22.50 8.72
C ASN A 715 -6.49 22.50 9.62
N GLN A 716 -6.29 22.23 10.90
CA GLN A 716 -7.38 22.09 11.88
C GLN A 716 -7.54 23.32 12.77
N ASP A 717 -6.74 24.37 12.57
CA ASP A 717 -6.84 25.61 13.33
C ASP A 717 -8.06 26.43 12.82
N PRO A 718 -9.10 26.64 13.63
CA PRO A 718 -10.33 27.30 13.19
C PRO A 718 -10.15 28.74 12.74
N LEU A 719 -9.04 29.39 13.12
CA LEU A 719 -8.70 30.74 12.62
C LEU A 719 -8.45 30.75 11.11
N ASN A 720 -8.08 29.60 10.51
CA ASN A 720 -7.82 29.47 9.09
C ASN A 720 -9.04 28.94 8.30
N LYS A 721 -10.23 28.86 8.91
CA LYS A 721 -11.42 28.29 8.24
C LYS A 721 -11.80 29.05 6.97
N ILE A 722 -11.67 30.37 6.96
CA ILE A 722 -11.97 31.21 5.78
C ILE A 722 -11.01 30.89 4.63
N ASP A 723 -9.71 30.76 4.93
CA ASP A 723 -8.70 30.39 3.94
C ASP A 723 -8.93 28.98 3.43
N LEU A 724 -9.25 28.05 4.33
CA LEU A 724 -9.58 26.67 3.97
C LEU A 724 -10.78 26.61 3.02
N ASP A 725 -11.85 27.36 3.30
CA ASP A 725 -13.04 27.43 2.45
C ASP A 725 -12.72 27.99 1.05
N ALA A 726 -11.88 29.02 0.96
CA ALA A 726 -11.42 29.58 -0.31
C ALA A 726 -10.49 28.63 -1.08
N GLU A 727 -9.61 27.91 -0.37
CA GLU A 727 -8.69 26.92 -0.93
C GLU A 727 -9.45 25.74 -1.55
N VAL A 728 -10.38 25.13 -0.80
CA VAL A 728 -11.17 23.99 -1.31
C VAL A 728 -12.12 24.39 -2.43
N ALA A 729 -12.60 25.65 -2.45
CA ALA A 729 -13.48 26.17 -3.49
C ALA A 729 -12.74 26.58 -4.78
N SER A 730 -11.40 26.50 -4.81
CA SER A 730 -10.60 26.83 -5.99
C SER A 730 -11.12 26.14 -7.25
N TRP A 731 -11.18 26.89 -8.36
CA TRP A 731 -11.72 26.44 -9.67
C TRP A 731 -13.21 26.05 -9.70
N SER A 732 -13.96 26.16 -8.60
CA SER A 732 -15.38 25.77 -8.55
C SER A 732 -16.29 26.81 -9.21
N LEU A 733 -17.43 26.37 -9.74
CA LEU A 733 -18.44 27.23 -10.35
C LEU A 733 -19.17 28.02 -9.26
N THR A 734 -19.14 29.36 -9.29
CA THR A 734 -19.73 30.23 -8.26
C THR A 734 -20.98 30.95 -8.74
N GLU A 735 -21.11 31.21 -10.04
CA GLU A 735 -22.27 31.89 -10.58
C GLU A 735 -22.67 31.37 -11.98
N ILE A 736 -23.98 31.20 -12.17
CA ILE A 736 -24.61 30.95 -13.46
C ILE A 736 -25.55 32.13 -13.76
N LYS A 737 -25.24 32.90 -14.78
CA LYS A 737 -26.17 33.92 -15.29
C LYS A 737 -27.12 33.26 -16.27
N LEU A 738 -28.41 33.48 -16.08
CA LEU A 738 -29.47 32.86 -16.87
C LEU A 738 -29.82 33.72 -18.10
N PRO A 739 -30.32 33.11 -19.18
CA PRO A 739 -30.86 33.84 -20.34
C PRO A 739 -31.97 34.84 -20.00
N SER A 740 -32.70 34.61 -18.90
CA SER A 740 -33.75 35.50 -18.41
C SER A 740 -33.23 36.75 -17.69
N GLY A 741 -31.91 36.86 -17.48
CA GLY A 741 -31.27 37.94 -16.74
C GLY A 741 -31.08 37.67 -15.24
N GLY A 742 -31.73 36.64 -14.69
CA GLY A 742 -31.51 36.19 -13.31
C GLY A 742 -30.14 35.53 -13.11
N THR A 743 -29.74 35.32 -11.86
CA THR A 743 -28.48 34.64 -11.51
C THR A 743 -28.70 33.54 -10.48
N ILE A 744 -27.91 32.47 -10.60
CA ILE A 744 -27.77 31.42 -9.59
C ILE A 744 -26.36 31.54 -9.02
N LYS A 745 -26.24 31.74 -7.72
CA LYS A 745 -24.97 31.78 -6.98
C LYS A 745 -24.84 30.54 -6.12
N VAL A 746 -23.63 30.01 -6.06
CA VAL A 746 -23.27 28.84 -5.25
C VAL A 746 -22.12 29.24 -4.34
N ASP A 747 -22.37 29.18 -3.03
CA ASP A 747 -21.37 29.39 -2.00
C ASP A 747 -20.95 28.02 -1.46
N TYR A 748 -19.65 27.82 -1.33
CA TYR A 748 -19.08 26.56 -0.84
C TYR A 748 -18.43 26.74 0.54
N GLU A 749 -18.26 25.62 1.23
CA GLU A 749 -17.43 25.51 2.41
C GLU A 749 -16.70 24.17 2.44
N SER A 750 -15.61 24.11 3.22
CA SER A 750 -14.94 22.87 3.56
C SER A 750 -15.81 21.95 4.42
N ASP A 751 -15.73 20.66 4.13
CA ASP A 751 -16.43 19.61 4.88
C ASP A 751 -15.87 19.48 6.30
N ASP A 752 -16.67 18.94 7.22
CA ASP A 752 -16.27 18.56 8.56
C ASP A 752 -17.04 17.32 9.04
N TYR A 753 -16.53 16.64 10.07
CA TYR A 753 -17.19 15.46 10.65
C TYR A 753 -16.78 15.23 12.11
N ALA A 754 -17.71 14.70 12.90
CA ALA A 754 -17.50 14.37 14.31
C ALA A 754 -17.02 12.93 14.55
N TYR A 755 -17.39 12.00 13.67
CA TYR A 755 -17.17 10.56 13.87
C TYR A 755 -16.65 9.87 12.61
N VAL A 756 -15.80 8.85 12.80
CA VAL A 756 -15.45 7.88 11.77
C VAL A 756 -16.06 6.54 12.19
N GLN A 757 -17.12 6.13 11.49
CA GLN A 757 -18.01 5.04 11.92
C GLN A 757 -18.58 5.33 13.32
N ASN A 758 -18.22 4.54 14.32
CA ASN A 758 -18.71 4.65 15.71
C ASN A 758 -17.66 5.23 16.68
N LYS A 759 -16.58 5.84 16.18
CA LYS A 759 -15.50 6.43 17.00
C LYS A 759 -15.35 7.91 16.70
N GLU A 760 -15.09 8.70 17.75
CA GLU A 760 -14.81 10.14 17.63
C GLU A 760 -13.63 10.40 16.69
N ALA A 761 -13.76 11.44 15.88
CA ALA A 761 -12.75 11.81 14.90
C ALA A 761 -11.45 12.24 15.60
N MET A 762 -10.33 11.82 15.01
CA MET A 762 -8.98 12.17 15.49
C MET A 762 -8.19 12.88 14.40
N GLN A 763 -7.28 13.74 14.81
CA GLN A 763 -6.41 14.58 13.99
C GLN A 763 -4.94 14.45 14.40
N MET A 764 -4.04 14.87 13.51
CA MET A 764 -2.61 14.95 13.81
C MET A 764 -2.29 16.34 14.39
N THR A 765 -1.91 16.39 15.66
CA THR A 765 -1.57 17.60 16.41
C THR A 765 -0.06 17.72 16.54
N ALA A 766 0.50 18.90 16.28
CA ALA A 766 1.94 19.14 16.40
C ALA A 766 2.40 19.05 17.87
N ILE A 767 3.58 18.46 18.06
CA ILE A 767 4.24 18.42 19.38
C ILE A 767 4.97 19.73 19.60
N VAL A 768 4.85 20.23 20.82
CA VAL A 768 5.54 21.43 21.26
C VAL A 768 6.60 21.05 22.29
N ASN A 769 7.70 21.81 22.36
CA ASN A 769 8.74 21.59 23.36
C ASN A 769 8.11 21.59 24.78
N PRO A 770 8.13 20.46 25.52
CA PRO A 770 7.45 20.33 26.80
C PRO A 770 8.21 20.95 27.97
N TYR A 771 9.47 21.35 27.76
CA TYR A 771 10.42 21.78 28.79
C TYR A 771 10.67 23.29 28.80
N GLN A 772 10.18 24.02 27.79
CA GLN A 772 10.28 25.49 27.75
C GLN A 772 9.16 26.17 28.55
N ASN A 773 9.42 27.43 28.91
CA ASN A 773 8.38 28.32 29.44
C ASN A 773 7.29 28.50 28.37
N SER A 774 6.03 28.25 28.75
CA SER A 774 4.86 28.33 27.86
C SER A 774 4.64 29.73 27.25
N GLN A 775 5.30 30.74 27.81
CA GLN A 775 5.30 32.14 27.38
C GLN A 775 6.33 32.45 26.29
N SER A 776 7.27 31.55 25.99
CA SER A 776 8.39 31.79 25.05
C SER A 776 8.82 30.50 24.35
N ILE A 777 7.86 29.82 23.73
CA ILE A 777 8.09 28.56 23.02
C ILE A 777 8.78 28.82 21.68
N THR A 778 9.91 28.17 21.45
CA THR A 778 10.60 28.21 20.16
C THR A 778 10.36 26.92 19.37
N ALA A 779 10.35 27.04 18.04
CA ALA A 779 10.21 25.90 17.12
C ALA A 779 11.54 25.14 16.90
N ALA A 780 12.52 25.32 17.80
CA ALA A 780 13.84 24.70 17.66
C ALA A 780 13.83 23.23 18.10
N PRO A 781 14.71 22.38 17.54
CA PRO A 781 14.86 21.01 18.00
C PRO A 781 15.17 20.93 19.51
N PHE A 782 14.56 19.99 20.22
CA PHE A 782 14.70 19.84 21.66
C PHE A 782 15.12 18.41 22.04
N LEU A 783 15.76 18.27 23.21
CA LEU A 783 16.20 16.98 23.74
C LEU A 783 15.16 16.43 24.71
N LEU A 784 14.79 15.16 24.53
CA LEU A 784 13.98 14.40 25.46
C LEU A 784 14.75 14.12 26.76
N ASP A 785 14.06 14.34 27.88
CA ASP A 785 14.52 13.96 29.21
C ASP A 785 14.13 12.49 29.50
N GLN A 786 15.07 11.71 30.04
CA GLN A 786 14.87 10.30 30.38
C GLN A 786 13.86 10.08 31.51
N ASN A 787 13.70 11.05 32.41
CA ASN A 787 12.86 10.97 33.61
C ASN A 787 11.58 11.80 33.50
N ASN A 788 11.44 12.60 32.44
CA ASN A 788 10.26 13.43 32.21
C ASN A 788 9.56 13.04 30.90
N TYR A 789 8.48 12.28 31.06
CA TYR A 789 7.64 11.75 29.97
C TYR A 789 6.49 12.69 29.57
N LYS A 790 6.62 13.98 29.89
CA LYS A 790 5.62 15.00 29.56
C LYS A 790 5.59 15.26 28.07
N ILE A 791 4.39 15.19 27.50
CA ILE A 791 4.09 15.59 26.13
C ILE A 791 3.21 16.83 26.19
N ARG A 792 3.58 17.85 25.41
CA ARG A 792 2.85 19.12 25.30
C ARG A 792 2.33 19.29 23.86
N PHE A 793 1.12 19.80 23.75
CA PHE A 793 0.46 20.09 22.46
C PHE A 793 -0.31 21.42 22.55
N LYS A 794 -0.53 22.06 21.40
CA LYS A 794 -1.35 23.27 21.27
C LYS A 794 -2.83 22.88 21.31
N LEU A 795 -3.64 23.60 22.09
CA LEU A 795 -5.10 23.45 22.07
C LEU A 795 -5.66 24.02 20.75
N GLU A 796 -6.77 23.47 20.28
CA GLU A 796 -7.49 24.00 19.10
C GLU A 796 -8.01 25.41 19.34
N GLN A 797 -8.54 25.64 20.55
CA GLN A 797 -9.05 26.93 20.99
C GLN A 797 -8.44 27.26 22.36
N PRO A 798 -7.91 28.47 22.57
CA PRO A 798 -7.48 28.91 23.90
C PRO A 798 -8.64 28.93 24.89
N ILE A 799 -8.37 28.53 26.14
CA ILE A 799 -9.35 28.50 27.22
C ILE A 799 -9.01 29.57 28.25
N GLU A 800 -10.01 30.22 28.85
CA GLU A 800 -9.78 31.22 29.89
C GLU A 800 -9.02 30.63 31.11
N GLY A 801 -8.08 31.42 31.66
CA GLY A 801 -7.11 31.00 32.68
C GLY A 801 -7.66 30.72 34.10
N THR A 802 -8.95 30.38 34.24
CA THR A 802 -9.66 30.32 35.53
C THR A 802 -9.93 28.90 36.04
N LEU A 803 -9.49 27.86 35.32
CA LEU A 803 -9.81 26.47 35.61
C LEU A 803 -8.97 25.88 36.76
N THR A 804 -9.62 25.14 37.65
CA THR A 804 -8.97 24.34 38.69
C THR A 804 -8.24 23.11 38.08
N PRO A 805 -7.24 22.52 38.76
CA PRO A 805 -6.51 21.36 38.23
C PRO A 805 -7.40 20.16 37.82
N PRO A 806 -8.47 19.78 38.56
CA PRO A 806 -9.40 18.74 38.11
C PRO A 806 -10.16 19.10 36.83
N GLN A 807 -10.52 20.37 36.66
CA GLN A 807 -11.18 20.87 35.46
C GLN A 807 -10.21 20.87 34.27
N GLN A 808 -8.97 21.33 34.46
CA GLN A 808 -7.92 21.25 33.44
C GLN A 808 -7.69 19.80 32.98
N LYS A 809 -7.63 18.84 33.90
CA LYS A 809 -7.52 17.41 33.56
C LYS A 809 -8.72 16.94 32.71
N THR A 810 -9.93 17.37 33.05
CA THR A 810 -11.15 17.04 32.30
C THR A 810 -11.07 17.60 30.87
N GLU A 811 -10.54 18.80 30.68
CA GLU A 811 -10.32 19.39 29.35
C GLU A 811 -9.30 18.58 28.53
N VAL A 812 -8.17 18.18 29.13
CA VAL A 812 -7.17 17.35 28.43
C VAL A 812 -7.75 15.99 28.04
N LEU A 813 -8.58 15.38 28.89
CA LEU A 813 -9.17 14.07 28.60
C LEU A 813 -10.06 14.05 27.35
N LYS A 814 -10.62 15.19 26.92
CA LYS A 814 -11.38 15.30 25.66
C LYS A 814 -10.52 15.01 24.43
N TYR A 815 -9.22 15.32 24.49
CA TYR A 815 -8.27 15.04 23.42
C TYR A 815 -7.78 13.58 23.39
N ILE A 816 -7.96 12.83 24.47
CA ILE A 816 -7.33 11.52 24.66
C ILE A 816 -8.30 10.39 24.33
N ASP A 817 -7.82 9.35 23.64
CA ASP A 817 -8.55 8.10 23.50
C ASP A 817 -8.54 7.33 24.82
N THR A 818 -9.57 7.56 25.64
CA THR A 818 -9.77 6.91 26.93
C THR A 818 -10.23 5.45 26.82
N GLN A 819 -10.51 4.94 25.62
CA GLN A 819 -10.82 3.51 25.42
C GLN A 819 -9.52 2.70 25.32
N SER A 820 -8.60 3.12 24.44
CA SER A 820 -7.34 2.40 24.22
C SER A 820 -6.21 2.87 25.16
N TRP A 821 -6.19 4.14 25.54
CA TRP A 821 -5.05 4.81 26.19
C TRP A 821 -3.74 4.70 25.41
N GLN A 822 -3.81 4.56 24.09
CA GLN A 822 -2.65 4.49 23.20
C GLN A 822 -2.55 5.72 22.31
N LEU A 823 -1.36 6.31 22.27
CA LEU A 823 -1.01 7.46 21.45
C LEU A 823 -0.29 7.00 20.18
N TYR A 824 -0.82 7.33 19.02
CA TYR A 824 -0.07 7.23 17.76
C TYR A 824 0.83 8.45 17.58
N LEU A 825 2.06 8.23 17.11
CA LEU A 825 3.07 9.26 16.86
C LEU A 825 3.69 9.14 15.47
N LYS A 826 4.01 10.29 14.87
CA LYS A 826 4.91 10.44 13.72
C LYS A 826 5.93 11.53 14.07
N LEU A 827 7.17 11.14 14.35
CA LEU A 827 8.21 12.05 14.86
C LEU A 827 9.34 12.17 13.86
N LYS A 828 9.82 13.39 13.64
CA LYS A 828 11.12 13.63 13.02
C LYS A 828 12.16 13.71 14.13
N ILE A 829 12.96 12.65 14.29
CA ILE A 829 13.90 12.48 15.40
C ILE A 829 15.30 12.18 14.88
N ASN A 830 16.32 12.76 15.50
CA ASN A 830 17.71 12.40 15.24
C ASN A 830 17.98 11.03 15.84
N LEU A 831 18.31 10.05 14.99
CA LEU A 831 18.58 8.67 15.40
C LEU A 831 19.85 8.55 16.26
N ARG A 832 20.76 9.53 16.17
CA ARG A 832 22.02 9.58 16.94
C ARG A 832 22.04 10.78 17.89
N LYS A 833 23.23 11.12 18.42
CA LYS A 833 23.40 12.26 19.32
C LYS A 833 23.19 13.58 18.59
N ALA A 834 22.86 14.61 19.35
CA ALA A 834 22.80 15.98 18.85
C ALA A 834 24.15 16.36 18.20
N GLY A 835 24.07 17.01 17.03
CA GLY A 835 25.23 17.42 16.22
C GLY A 835 25.57 16.48 15.06
N GLU A 836 25.13 15.22 15.07
CA GLU A 836 25.36 14.29 13.95
C GLU A 836 24.27 14.37 12.84
N ALA A 837 23.14 15.04 13.10
CA ALA A 837 22.09 15.39 12.13
C ALA A 837 21.45 14.23 11.33
N TYR A 838 21.39 13.01 11.89
CA TYR A 838 20.71 11.85 11.29
C TYR A 838 19.20 11.84 11.58
N TYR A 839 18.46 12.83 11.06
CA TYR A 839 17.01 12.94 11.25
C TYR A 839 16.20 12.02 10.34
N GLU A 840 15.34 11.20 10.94
CA GLU A 840 14.41 10.32 10.22
C GLU A 840 12.98 10.44 10.78
N PHE A 841 11.99 10.16 9.93
CA PHE A 841 10.60 10.01 10.36
C PHE A 841 10.35 8.62 10.95
N ILE A 842 9.99 8.59 12.23
CA ILE A 842 9.58 7.36 12.91
C ILE A 842 8.08 7.39 13.21
N ASN A 843 7.41 6.26 12.98
CA ASN A 843 6.01 6.07 13.35
C ASN A 843 5.91 5.02 14.47
N GLY A 844 4.91 5.15 15.33
CA GLY A 844 4.69 4.14 16.37
C GLY A 844 3.52 4.42 17.30
N TYR A 845 3.43 3.60 18.34
CA TYR A 845 2.48 3.79 19.44
C TYR A 845 3.21 3.91 20.76
N ALA A 846 2.66 4.71 21.68
CA ALA A 846 3.10 4.81 23.07
C ALA A 846 1.90 4.80 24.00
N ASP A 847 2.01 4.17 25.17
CA ASP A 847 0.92 4.14 26.14
C ASP A 847 0.89 5.43 26.95
N ILE A 848 -0.31 5.94 27.23
CA ILE A 848 -0.53 7.13 28.04
C ILE A 848 -0.64 6.72 29.51
N ASN A 849 0.04 7.45 30.41
CA ASN A 849 -0.03 7.19 31.84
C ASN A 849 -1.38 7.69 32.40
N LYS A 850 -2.30 6.75 32.65
CA LYS A 850 -3.66 7.01 33.13
C LYS A 850 -3.70 7.77 34.46
N THR A 851 -2.72 7.51 35.33
CA THR A 851 -2.61 8.13 36.67
C THR A 851 -1.63 9.32 36.66
N GLY A 852 -0.98 9.60 35.54
CA GLY A 852 -0.05 10.72 35.40
C GLY A 852 -0.78 12.07 35.47
N ALA A 853 -0.02 13.13 35.80
CA ALA A 853 -0.54 14.48 35.80
C ALA A 853 -0.94 14.90 34.36
N MET A 854 -2.09 15.57 34.26
CA MET A 854 -2.61 16.15 33.03
C MET A 854 -3.13 17.53 33.38
N GLY A 855 -2.86 18.52 32.54
CA GLY A 855 -3.27 19.89 32.81
C GLY A 855 -3.08 20.82 31.63
N LEU A 856 -3.37 22.09 31.87
CA LEU A 856 -3.28 23.15 30.88
C LEU A 856 -2.23 24.19 31.29
N GLU A 857 -1.67 24.88 30.30
CA GLU A 857 -0.64 25.91 30.52
C GLU A 857 -0.93 27.17 29.71
N THR A 858 -0.66 28.31 30.32
CA THR A 858 -0.97 29.63 29.77
C THR A 858 0.11 30.13 28.81
N ASP A 859 -0.32 30.91 27.82
CA ASP A 859 0.56 31.71 26.96
C ASP A 859 0.64 33.18 27.43
N ALA A 860 1.31 34.03 26.64
CA ALA A 860 1.50 35.47 26.88
C ALA A 860 0.19 36.25 27.08
N SER A 861 -0.94 35.73 26.60
CA SER A 861 -2.25 36.36 26.78
C SER A 861 -2.90 36.02 28.12
N GLY A 862 -2.32 35.12 28.92
CA GLY A 862 -2.89 34.62 30.17
C GLY A 862 -3.97 33.54 29.98
N LYS A 863 -4.31 33.20 28.73
CA LYS A 863 -5.21 32.10 28.39
C LYS A 863 -4.45 30.77 28.32
N TYR A 864 -5.10 29.68 28.67
CA TYR A 864 -4.57 28.34 28.43
C TYR A 864 -4.52 28.08 26.93
N ALA A 865 -3.32 27.98 26.36
CA ALA A 865 -3.11 27.70 24.94
C ALA A 865 -2.52 26.30 24.70
N TYR A 866 -2.01 25.65 25.75
CA TYR A 866 -1.35 24.36 25.67
C TYR A 866 -1.94 23.35 26.65
N GLY A 867 -2.05 22.11 26.20
CA GLY A 867 -2.36 20.96 27.04
C GLY A 867 -1.13 20.08 27.23
N TYR A 868 -1.07 19.36 28.36
CA TYR A 868 -0.05 18.33 28.57
C TYR A 868 -0.59 17.08 29.26
N PHE A 869 0.08 15.96 28.99
CA PHE A 869 -0.10 14.69 29.68
C PHE A 869 1.24 13.94 29.75
N HIS A 870 1.28 12.83 30.50
CA HIS A 870 2.48 12.01 30.62
C HIS A 870 2.30 10.65 29.93
N LEU A 871 3.35 10.19 29.26
CA LEU A 871 3.41 8.82 28.74
C LEU A 871 3.81 7.84 29.84
N ALA A 872 3.41 6.57 29.68
CA ALA A 872 3.94 5.48 30.48
C ALA A 872 5.36 5.15 29.97
N PRO A 873 6.33 4.95 30.87
CA PRO A 873 7.70 4.60 30.46
C PRO A 873 7.74 3.21 29.79
N ASP A 874 8.44 3.11 28.66
CA ASP A 874 8.71 1.82 28.00
C ASP A 874 10.10 1.35 28.46
N LYS A 875 10.15 0.24 29.21
CA LYS A 875 11.39 -0.28 29.83
C LYS A 875 12.20 0.77 30.63
N LYS A 876 11.50 1.65 31.37
CA LYS A 876 12.09 2.79 32.13
C LYS A 876 12.78 3.84 31.24
N LYS A 877 12.48 3.90 29.95
CA LYS A 877 13.01 4.88 29.00
C LYS A 877 11.88 5.68 28.36
N HIS A 878 12.22 6.81 27.74
CA HIS A 878 11.25 7.63 27.03
C HIS A 878 10.71 6.87 25.80
N PRO A 879 9.38 6.68 25.66
CA PRO A 879 8.81 5.87 24.57
C PRO A 879 9.21 6.34 23.17
N PHE A 880 9.36 7.65 22.96
CA PHE A 880 9.80 8.19 21.67
C PHE A 880 11.22 7.76 21.29
N SER A 881 12.18 7.82 22.23
CA SER A 881 13.53 7.31 22.02
C SER A 881 13.55 5.80 21.80
N MET A 882 12.69 5.08 22.50
CA MET A 882 12.53 3.63 22.34
C MET A 882 12.14 3.27 20.90
N ARG A 883 11.19 4.01 20.29
CA ARG A 883 10.82 3.83 18.87
C ARG A 883 11.97 4.20 17.92
N ALA A 884 12.74 5.25 18.22
CA ALA A 884 13.93 5.59 17.43
C ALA A 884 15.00 4.49 17.46
N TRP A 885 15.27 3.90 18.63
CA TRP A 885 16.24 2.81 18.75
C TRP A 885 15.75 1.51 18.12
N GLN A 886 14.44 1.24 18.17
CA GLN A 886 13.86 0.11 17.43
C GLN A 886 14.08 0.29 15.93
N HIS A 887 13.77 1.47 15.39
CA HIS A 887 14.01 1.80 13.99
C HIS A 887 15.49 1.68 13.62
N LEU A 888 16.38 2.25 14.44
CA LEU A 888 17.83 2.16 14.25
C LEU A 888 18.31 0.71 14.22
N ARG A 889 17.74 -0.15 15.08
CA ARG A 889 18.09 -1.57 15.16
C ARG A 889 17.60 -2.37 13.95
N THR A 890 16.37 -2.14 13.50
CA THR A 890 15.73 -2.99 12.49
C THR A 890 15.94 -2.50 11.07
N ASN A 891 15.94 -1.17 10.86
CA ASN A 891 15.85 -0.58 9.53
C ASN A 891 17.18 0.04 9.08
N GLN A 892 17.96 0.65 9.98
CA GLN A 892 19.23 1.31 9.66
C GLN A 892 20.36 0.92 10.63
N PRO A 893 20.67 -0.38 10.80
CA PRO A 893 21.69 -0.84 11.75
C PRO A 893 23.10 -0.36 11.41
N ASP A 894 23.35 0.05 10.16
CA ASP A 894 24.61 0.66 9.73
C ASP A 894 24.91 1.94 10.51
N LEU A 895 23.87 2.74 10.79
CA LEU A 895 23.96 3.90 11.66
C LEU A 895 24.14 3.52 13.14
N ALA A 896 24.03 2.25 13.55
CA ALA A 896 24.33 1.83 14.91
C ALA A 896 25.77 1.33 15.10
N ASN A 897 26.51 1.13 14.00
CA ASN A 897 27.81 0.45 14.04
C ASN A 897 28.93 1.33 14.62
N ILE A 898 29.85 0.66 15.31
CA ILE A 898 30.87 1.26 16.21
C ILE A 898 32.23 1.44 15.51
N GLY A 899 32.35 1.06 14.24
CA GLY A 899 33.54 1.27 13.40
C GLY A 899 33.26 2.17 12.22
N LYS A 900 34.29 2.89 11.73
CA LYS A 900 34.23 3.60 10.45
C LYS A 900 33.80 2.60 9.37
N GLN A 901 32.77 2.92 8.59
CA GLN A 901 32.43 2.15 7.40
C GLN A 901 33.68 2.17 6.51
N LEU A 902 34.14 1.00 6.09
CA LEU A 902 35.26 0.93 5.16
C LEU A 902 34.74 1.44 3.82
N ASP A 903 35.32 2.54 3.31
CA ASP A 903 34.98 3.03 1.98
C ASP A 903 35.19 1.92 0.95
N PRO A 904 34.37 1.83 -0.11
CA PRO A 904 34.64 0.95 -1.23
C PRO A 904 35.94 1.41 -1.93
N ALA A 905 37.08 0.93 -1.44
CA ALA A 905 38.38 1.26 -2.00
C ALA A 905 38.66 0.40 -3.24
N GLU A 906 39.20 1.03 -4.29
CA GLU A 906 39.56 0.36 -5.55
C GLU A 906 40.73 -0.62 -5.40
N SER A 907 41.57 -0.46 -4.36
CA SER A 907 42.74 -1.31 -4.13
C SER A 907 42.69 -2.08 -2.80
N THR A 908 43.23 -3.30 -2.79
CA THR A 908 43.39 -4.15 -1.60
C THR A 908 44.36 -3.52 -0.56
N GLY A 909 45.30 -2.68 -1.01
CA GLY A 909 46.29 -2.01 -0.14
C GLY A 909 45.71 -0.92 0.75
N ASP A 910 44.71 -0.19 0.26
CA ASP A 910 44.04 0.88 1.02
C ASP A 910 43.06 0.32 2.06
N LYS A 911 42.46 -0.85 1.79
CA LYS A 911 41.60 -1.59 2.72
C LYS A 911 42.36 -2.04 3.98
N ILE A 912 43.62 -2.45 3.81
CA ILE A 912 44.48 -2.91 4.92
C ILE A 912 44.93 -1.72 5.80
N LYS A 913 45.11 -0.51 5.25
CA LYS A 913 45.42 0.70 6.03
C LYS A 913 44.25 1.15 6.91
N GLN A 914 43.01 1.02 6.43
CA GLN A 914 41.81 1.39 7.19
C GLN A 914 41.55 0.42 8.37
N ILE A 915 41.85 -0.87 8.20
CA ILE A 915 41.73 -1.90 9.25
C ILE A 915 42.73 -1.66 10.40
N LYS A 916 43.92 -1.11 10.12
CA LYS A 916 44.95 -0.81 11.14
C LYS A 916 44.60 0.37 12.06
N GLY A 917 43.55 1.14 11.78
CA GLY A 917 43.13 2.32 12.56
C GLY A 917 42.17 2.06 13.73
N LEU A 918 41.81 0.80 14.03
CA LEU A 918 40.70 0.41 14.92
C LEU A 918 41.07 0.21 16.41
N GLY A 919 42.12 0.87 16.91
CA GLY A 919 42.76 0.60 18.20
C GLY A 919 42.01 0.97 19.50
N GLY A 920 40.67 1.06 19.51
CA GLY A 920 39.90 1.61 20.65
C GLY A 920 38.70 0.79 21.15
N LEU A 921 38.65 -0.52 20.86
CA LEU A 921 37.42 -1.32 21.02
C LEU A 921 37.16 -1.85 22.45
N GLY A 922 38.20 -2.06 23.27
CA GLY A 922 38.11 -2.73 24.58
C GLY A 922 37.21 -2.07 25.63
N ALA A 923 37.23 -0.73 25.73
CA ALA A 923 36.44 0.02 26.71
C ALA A 923 34.96 0.15 26.33
N GLN A 924 34.63 0.01 25.04
CA GLN A 924 33.27 0.13 24.51
C GLN A 924 32.54 -1.23 24.46
N ILE A 925 33.31 -2.33 24.35
CA ILE A 925 32.83 -3.71 24.51
C ILE A 925 32.13 -3.90 25.87
N ARG A 926 32.72 -3.38 26.96
CA ARG A 926 32.17 -3.51 28.33
C ARG A 926 30.83 -2.77 28.54
N GLN A 927 30.61 -1.66 27.82
CA GLN A 927 29.40 -0.83 27.93
C GLN A 927 28.21 -1.36 27.10
N MET A 928 28.44 -2.24 26.12
CA MET A 928 27.38 -2.81 25.28
C MET A 928 26.76 -4.10 25.86
N PHE A 929 27.45 -4.74 26.81
CA PHE A 929 26.93 -5.88 27.60
C PHE A 929 25.70 -5.53 28.46
N GLU A 930 25.40 -4.24 28.63
CA GLU A 930 24.22 -3.74 29.35
C GLU A 930 22.92 -3.83 28.52
N GLY A 931 23.01 -4.15 27.22
CA GLY A 931 21.89 -4.28 26.28
C GLY A 931 21.75 -3.08 25.33
N PHE A 932 21.39 -3.33 24.05
CA PHE A 932 21.35 -2.32 22.97
C PHE A 932 20.68 -0.99 23.35
N TYR A 933 19.51 -1.06 24.00
CA TYR A 933 18.78 0.15 24.37
C TYR A 933 19.49 0.96 25.48
N ASN A 934 20.17 0.29 26.41
CA ASN A 934 20.98 0.98 27.42
C ASN A 934 22.21 1.63 26.78
N TYR A 935 22.82 0.96 25.80
CA TYR A 935 23.92 1.54 25.02
C TYR A 935 23.51 2.82 24.28
N CYS A 936 22.42 2.78 23.50
CA CYS A 936 21.92 3.95 22.79
C CYS A 936 21.57 5.10 23.75
N ASP A 937 21.01 4.76 24.91
CA ASP A 937 20.65 5.74 25.93
C ASP A 937 21.89 6.40 26.56
N ASN A 938 22.91 5.63 26.89
CA ASN A 938 24.22 6.11 27.40
C ASN A 938 24.93 7.02 26.39
N LYS A 939 24.74 6.78 25.09
CA LYS A 939 25.28 7.62 24.00
C LYS A 939 24.43 8.84 23.67
N ASN A 940 23.30 9.05 24.35
CA ASN A 940 22.33 10.11 24.06
C ASN A 940 21.77 10.07 22.62
N TRP A 941 21.63 8.87 22.07
CA TRP A 941 21.05 8.67 20.73
C TRP A 941 19.52 8.72 20.78
N GLY A 942 18.85 9.12 19.69
CA GLY A 942 17.39 9.04 19.61
C GLY A 942 16.65 9.98 20.57
N LYS A 943 17.27 11.08 21.01
CA LYS A 943 16.69 12.02 21.99
C LYS A 943 16.32 13.38 21.41
N GLN A 944 16.88 13.77 20.27
CA GLN A 944 16.64 15.11 19.70
C GLN A 944 15.48 15.08 18.71
N ILE A 945 14.39 15.79 19.03
CA ILE A 945 13.18 15.89 18.19
C ILE A 945 13.15 17.24 17.48
N ASP A 946 12.76 17.24 16.21
CA ASP A 946 12.37 18.43 15.47
C ASP A 946 10.85 18.65 15.62
N PRO A 947 10.39 19.64 16.42
CA PRO A 947 8.97 19.87 16.65
C PRO A 947 8.22 20.37 15.41
N THR A 948 8.92 20.94 14.42
CA THR A 948 8.28 21.49 13.22
C THR A 948 7.70 20.42 12.30
N GLN A 949 8.16 19.18 12.46
CA GLN A 949 7.73 18.02 11.68
C GLN A 949 7.47 16.80 12.58
N SER A 950 6.95 17.03 13.79
CA SER A 950 6.61 15.95 14.73
C SER A 950 5.19 16.12 15.25
N TRP A 951 4.42 15.04 15.19
CA TRP A 951 2.98 15.05 15.45
C TRP A 951 2.52 13.83 16.23
N ILE A 952 1.44 14.01 16.97
CA ILE A 952 0.72 12.98 17.73
C ILE A 952 -0.75 12.98 17.33
N ARG A 953 -1.41 11.83 17.40
CA ARG A 953 -2.83 11.71 17.04
C ARG A 953 -3.73 11.91 18.26
N LEU A 954 -4.53 12.96 18.26
CA LEU A 954 -5.47 13.32 19.33
C LEU A 954 -6.89 13.46 18.78
N LYS A 955 -7.90 13.36 19.64
CA LYS A 955 -9.30 13.66 19.29
C LYS A 955 -9.50 15.16 19.07
N SER A 956 -10.52 15.53 18.30
CA SER A 956 -11.05 16.90 18.27
C SER A 956 -12.10 17.05 19.38
N PRO A 957 -11.84 17.86 20.43
CA PRO A 957 -12.75 18.03 21.58
C PRO A 957 -14.05 18.77 21.25
N ASP A 958 -14.08 19.58 20.21
CA ASP A 958 -15.27 20.30 19.73
C ASP A 958 -16.15 19.43 18.83
N LEU A 959 -15.66 18.23 18.44
CA LEU A 959 -16.30 17.33 17.50
C LEU A 959 -16.52 17.96 16.11
N VAL A 960 -15.67 18.94 15.77
CA VAL A 960 -15.62 19.60 14.46
C VAL A 960 -14.23 19.36 13.88
N LYS A 961 -14.04 18.22 13.23
CA LYS A 961 -12.82 17.93 12.51
C LYS A 961 -12.98 18.31 11.05
N TYR A 962 -12.25 19.32 10.58
CA TYR A 962 -12.26 19.71 9.17
C TYR A 962 -11.76 18.55 8.28
N GLY A 963 -12.61 18.17 7.33
CA GLY A 963 -12.29 17.31 6.21
C GLY A 963 -11.61 18.10 5.09
N GLY A 964 -11.08 17.38 4.11
CA GLY A 964 -10.52 18.03 2.92
C GLY A 964 -11.55 18.29 1.84
N GLY A 965 -12.76 17.76 1.97
CA GLY A 965 -13.81 17.84 0.94
C GLY A 965 -14.45 19.21 0.81
N LEU A 966 -15.22 19.37 -0.27
CA LEU A 966 -15.96 20.58 -0.62
C LEU A 966 -17.46 20.26 -0.63
N ARG A 967 -18.26 21.08 0.05
CA ARG A 967 -19.73 21.00 0.01
C ARG A 967 -20.36 22.36 -0.26
N VAL A 968 -21.61 22.33 -0.73
CA VAL A 968 -22.39 23.53 -1.01
C VAL A 968 -22.99 24.04 0.29
N LYS A 969 -22.63 25.26 0.69
CA LYS A 969 -23.22 25.92 1.85
C LYS A 969 -24.56 26.57 1.52
N GLN A 970 -24.63 27.23 0.37
CA GLN A 970 -25.81 28.00 -0.01
C GLN A 970 -25.96 28.06 -1.53
N ILE A 971 -27.20 27.97 -2.00
CA ILE A 971 -27.58 28.30 -3.37
C ILE A 971 -28.55 29.47 -3.31
N THR A 972 -28.21 30.57 -3.98
CA THR A 972 -29.04 31.77 -4.04
C THR A 972 -29.44 32.06 -5.48
N MET A 973 -30.72 32.24 -5.72
CA MET A 973 -31.27 32.62 -7.01
C MET A 973 -31.84 34.03 -6.91
N THR A 974 -31.45 34.89 -7.84
CA THR A 974 -32.00 36.25 -7.94
C THR A 974 -32.68 36.46 -9.28
N ASP A 975 -33.81 37.15 -9.26
CA ASP A 975 -34.47 37.62 -10.46
C ASP A 975 -34.01 39.04 -10.85
N ALA A 976 -34.23 39.39 -12.12
CA ALA A 976 -33.82 40.67 -12.68
C ALA A 976 -34.99 41.36 -13.42
N TRP A 977 -36.21 41.24 -12.91
CA TRP A 977 -37.37 41.93 -13.47
C TRP A 977 -37.29 43.43 -13.17
N SER A 978 -37.37 44.26 -14.21
CA SER A 978 -37.11 45.71 -14.13
C SER A 978 -38.19 46.52 -13.40
N HIS A 979 -39.33 45.91 -13.05
CA HIS A 979 -40.51 46.59 -12.51
C HIS A 979 -41.05 45.98 -11.20
N ASP A 980 -40.33 45.02 -10.59
CA ASP A 980 -40.66 44.43 -9.28
C ASP A 980 -39.43 44.51 -8.35
N ASN A 981 -39.67 44.47 -7.03
CA ASN A 981 -38.59 44.31 -6.06
C ASN A 981 -37.83 43.01 -6.34
N ARG A 982 -36.50 43.07 -6.52
CA ARG A 982 -35.66 41.89 -6.78
C ARG A 982 -35.95 40.77 -5.78
N GLY A 983 -36.56 39.69 -6.26
CA GLY A 983 -36.79 38.49 -5.48
C GLY A 983 -35.48 37.73 -5.32
N SER A 984 -35.10 37.46 -4.08
CA SER A 984 -34.00 36.53 -3.74
C SER A 984 -34.60 35.33 -3.03
N TYR A 985 -34.37 34.14 -3.58
CA TYR A 985 -34.81 32.87 -3.02
C TYR A 985 -33.68 31.86 -3.11
N GLY A 986 -33.64 30.87 -2.24
CA GLY A 986 -32.51 29.97 -2.19
C GLY A 986 -32.65 28.90 -1.13
N GLN A 987 -31.59 28.10 -1.01
CA GLN A 987 -31.49 27.06 -0.01
C GLN A 987 -30.16 27.20 0.72
N TYR A 988 -30.23 27.22 2.04
CA TYR A 988 -29.08 27.13 2.94
C TYR A 988 -28.99 25.69 3.45
N TYR A 989 -27.80 25.10 3.35
CA TYR A 989 -27.55 23.75 3.83
C TYR A 989 -26.77 23.81 5.14
N GLU A 990 -27.31 23.19 6.18
CA GLU A 990 -26.67 23.07 7.47
C GLU A 990 -26.26 21.61 7.71
N TYR A 991 -24.96 21.39 7.93
CA TYR A 991 -24.34 20.06 8.09
C TYR A 991 -23.95 19.81 9.55
N THR A 992 -24.89 20.09 10.44
CA THR A 992 -24.70 19.94 11.88
C THR A 992 -25.75 19.01 12.46
N THR A 993 -25.45 18.44 13.61
CA THR A 993 -26.42 17.72 14.42
C THR A 993 -26.27 18.11 15.88
N VAL A 994 -27.29 17.80 16.70
CA VAL A 994 -27.30 18.13 18.12
C VAL A 994 -27.17 16.85 18.93
N VAL A 995 -26.06 16.72 19.66
CA VAL A 995 -25.83 15.60 20.58
C VAL A 995 -25.59 16.16 21.97
N GLY A 996 -26.45 15.79 22.93
CA GLY A 996 -26.34 16.25 24.32
C GLY A 996 -26.44 17.78 24.48
N GLY A 997 -27.21 18.45 23.62
CA GLY A 997 -27.40 19.90 23.65
C GLY A 997 -26.25 20.71 23.03
N LYS A 998 -25.25 20.06 22.43
CA LYS A 998 -24.18 20.71 21.67
C LYS A 998 -24.37 20.48 20.18
N THR A 999 -24.20 21.54 19.39
CA THR A 999 -24.11 21.45 17.93
C THR A 999 -22.72 20.92 17.56
N ILE A 1000 -22.70 19.85 16.77
CA ILE A 1000 -21.49 19.18 16.29
C ILE A 1000 -21.61 18.97 14.77
N SER A 1001 -20.51 18.64 14.10
CA SER A 1001 -20.55 18.24 12.69
C SER A 1001 -21.35 16.94 12.51
N SER A 1002 -22.21 16.91 11.49
CA SER A 1002 -23.10 15.77 11.18
C SER A 1002 -22.37 14.53 10.69
#